data_AF-A0AAD5S6T5-F1
#
_entry.id   AF-A0AAD5S6T5-F1
#
_cell.length_a   1.000
_cell.length_b   1.000
_cell.length_c   1.000
_cell.angle_alpha   90.00
_cell.angle_beta   90.00
_cell.angle_gamma   90.00
#
_symmetry.space_group_name_H-M   'P 1'
#
loop_
_entity.id
_entity.type
_entity.pdbx_description
1 polymer ?
#
loop_
_entity_poly.entity_id
_entity_poly.type
_entity_poly.pdbx_seq_one_letter_code
_entity_poly.pdbx_strand_id
1 'polypeptide(L)'
;MSLPFNVKNLAAGLTPEQLQQFLSEVSALQSPVANPPPRPLVRQHISPPFRNWDMVHGDVQLFLEKRRNAFSTPIPIPEYNTKSPIPALPAAPKVDTSIRIKSDGCNIPSFMDTPSLLLHHLNEPESHTPVSIEIEQAIDDRHEMVFLLGTAGAGKTRSALEFISRRFAFYLSARVGLRGGPGAVDFEEMVDGMAGKSRSFTNAEMGENAAVVEHWVMALLVARFEVLAEYLRIAGAAATPYQFAMMQLLPEYTLPCDDAHPSDLTGKDPFSQLTAILRHAGVDELYARAQNLLRLFRRHFTDQQLPVVVDEVQVMLDKETEWYAATTDKTQERPLFAPVVRTILSVGGKSNLMPVVVSGTRLSITEAEEKSGSMVAKGMSSTTRVICRSGQSFKAFRQYIEQFVHLTGSTTKEESDAWWLQTYNVLRGRPRFAATFLELCIRVLCRAPAGSGSLGAILSKVRQELLRSDSDKSVYAAVQRLHARRNPTLWNFAVDICASYLYMGTAVVFFQREYLELVELGLAQLQTKGTTRSLEGRIDEPLVARAMFEFCRDKKMDLAHRVFHWMGLSKSNPSTSGFLWEIILPIELSKLFCGDKALKSHPLFSPLHSSLPSYFDYPARIRTYGIEGPNAVKATNNYRLTQYLANPLAPFFLPEFRAGPDIVFAIEFATSPPMTIACFLQAKLAVKVSNKRSAKMTTIPEAFYSAKGKTGSVEERNLVLQQLVDGYNRREGVIRITLAYPAKFSEAKTTISAMPIRRSARARANDVTPPAYPDVHIIIDANNIGSFASEDHVRFLENLKSREFEHRDLELDVGFSEEEGSGEDGEETDDDESTVDMELDV
;
A
#
# COMPACT_ATOMS: atom_id res chain seq x y z
N MET A 1 39.64 -3.61 1.87
CA MET A 1 40.16 -4.78 2.61
C MET A 1 38.97 -5.49 3.23
N SER A 2 38.67 -6.68 2.71
CA SER A 2 37.53 -7.52 3.04
C SER A 2 37.78 -8.30 4.33
N LEU A 3 37.01 -8.03 5.38
CA LEU A 3 36.90 -8.93 6.52
C LEU A 3 35.81 -9.97 6.23
N PRO A 4 36.04 -11.27 6.50
CA PRO A 4 35.03 -12.29 6.32
C PRO A 4 33.98 -12.16 7.41
N PHE A 5 32.72 -11.97 6.99
CA PHE A 5 31.53 -12.17 7.82
C PHE A 5 31.59 -13.57 8.43
N ASN A 6 31.87 -13.64 9.74
CA ASN A 6 31.93 -14.90 10.46
C ASN A 6 30.50 -15.29 10.87
N VAL A 7 29.87 -16.13 10.05
CA VAL A 7 28.50 -16.67 10.17
C VAL A 7 28.34 -17.64 11.36
N LYS A 8 29.16 -17.53 12.42
CA LYS A 8 29.22 -18.54 13.49
C LYS A 8 28.32 -18.33 14.71
N ASN A 9 27.50 -17.29 14.78
CA ASN A 9 26.60 -17.05 15.92
C ASN A 9 25.09 -16.96 15.56
N LEU A 10 24.67 -17.53 14.43
CA LEU A 10 23.30 -17.37 13.91
C LEU A 10 22.22 -18.30 14.51
N ALA A 11 22.54 -18.99 15.61
CA ALA A 11 21.57 -19.62 16.49
C ALA A 11 22.26 -19.83 17.85
N ALA A 12 22.27 -18.83 18.72
CA ALA A 12 22.78 -19.02 20.08
C ALA A 12 21.71 -19.76 20.91
N GLY A 13 21.55 -21.05 20.63
CA GLY A 13 21.02 -22.01 21.58
C GLY A 13 22.02 -22.24 22.72
N LEU A 14 21.53 -22.73 23.85
CA LEU A 14 22.35 -23.14 24.98
C LEU A 14 23.33 -24.22 24.54
N THR A 15 24.60 -24.15 25.00
CA THR A 15 25.46 -25.34 24.95
C THR A 15 24.79 -26.48 25.73
N PRO A 16 25.01 -27.76 25.36
CA PRO A 16 24.46 -28.89 26.10
C PRO A 16 24.72 -28.80 27.62
N GLU A 17 25.88 -28.29 28.02
CA GLU A 17 26.27 -28.08 29.41
C GLU A 17 25.46 -26.95 30.09
N GLN A 18 25.33 -25.79 29.44
CA GLN A 18 24.50 -24.68 29.95
C GLN A 18 23.04 -25.09 30.08
N LEU A 19 22.55 -25.83 29.10
CA LEU A 19 21.20 -26.37 29.12
C LEU A 19 20.99 -27.33 30.29
N GLN A 20 21.88 -28.30 30.50
CA GLN A 20 21.74 -29.26 31.59
C GLN A 20 21.76 -28.56 32.96
N GLN A 21 22.60 -27.52 33.11
CA GLN A 21 22.61 -26.67 34.30
C GLN A 21 21.31 -25.87 34.45
N PHE A 22 20.81 -25.27 33.36
CA PHE A 22 19.50 -24.60 33.32
C PHE A 22 18.40 -25.55 33.80
N LEU A 23 18.38 -26.80 33.32
CA LEU A 23 17.34 -27.77 33.69
C LEU A 23 17.38 -28.11 35.18
N SER A 24 18.58 -28.30 35.74
CA SER A 24 18.75 -28.55 37.17
C SER A 24 18.27 -27.38 38.02
N GLU A 25 18.51 -26.14 37.59
CA GLU A 25 18.09 -24.93 38.32
C GLU A 25 16.58 -24.66 38.16
N VAL A 26 15.98 -24.93 36.99
CA VAL A 26 14.51 -24.91 36.82
C VAL A 26 13.84 -25.85 37.82
N SER A 27 14.34 -27.09 37.94
CA SER A 27 13.82 -28.07 38.90
C SER A 27 14.03 -27.64 40.35
N ALA A 28 15.13 -26.94 40.68
CA ALA A 28 15.36 -26.43 42.04
C ALA A 28 14.40 -25.29 42.41
N LEU A 29 13.97 -24.46 41.45
CA LEU A 29 12.96 -23.41 41.64
C LEU A 29 11.55 -23.96 41.93
N GLN A 30 11.34 -25.28 41.89
CA GLN A 30 10.07 -25.93 42.23
C GLN A 30 9.86 -26.09 43.76
N SER A 31 10.80 -25.60 44.58
CA SER A 31 10.70 -25.56 46.05
C SER A 31 10.33 -24.15 46.55
N PRO A 32 9.56 -24.02 47.65
CA PRO A 32 8.88 -22.77 48.01
C PRO A 32 9.84 -21.61 48.25
N VAL A 33 9.50 -20.46 47.68
CA VAL A 33 10.27 -19.21 47.76
C VAL A 33 10.02 -18.55 49.12
N ALA A 34 11.10 -18.10 49.79
CA ALA A 34 10.99 -17.29 51.00
C ALA A 34 10.29 -15.95 50.70
N ASN A 35 9.33 -15.59 51.55
CA ASN A 35 8.40 -14.45 51.38
C ASN A 35 9.11 -13.15 50.96
N PRO A 36 8.65 -12.48 49.87
CA PRO A 36 9.07 -11.13 49.56
C PRO A 36 8.57 -10.12 50.63
N PRO A 37 9.22 -8.97 50.79
CA PRO A 37 8.78 -7.94 51.73
C PRO A 37 7.39 -7.41 51.34
N PRO A 38 6.47 -7.21 52.31
CA PRO A 38 5.10 -6.83 52.03
C PRO A 38 5.01 -5.42 51.45
N ARG A 39 4.28 -5.26 50.35
CA ARG A 39 3.78 -3.95 49.89
C ARG A 39 2.48 -3.61 50.63
N PRO A 40 2.16 -2.32 50.84
CA PRO A 40 0.93 -1.93 51.51
C PRO A 40 -0.30 -2.46 50.76
N LEU A 41 -1.12 -3.23 51.48
CA LEU A 41 -2.34 -3.88 50.99
C LEU A 41 -3.34 -2.85 50.43
N VAL A 42 -3.62 -2.94 49.13
CA VAL A 42 -4.81 -2.32 48.53
C VAL A 42 -6.00 -3.23 48.87
N ARG A 43 -7.10 -2.66 49.38
CA ARG A 43 -8.32 -3.41 49.73
C ARG A 43 -8.94 -4.02 48.46
N GLN A 44 -8.69 -5.30 48.21
CA GLN A 44 -9.25 -6.05 47.08
C GLN A 44 -10.65 -6.60 47.44
N HIS A 45 -11.71 -5.99 46.92
CA HIS A 45 -13.09 -6.43 47.18
C HIS A 45 -13.71 -7.33 46.09
N ILE A 46 -12.93 -7.82 45.12
CA ILE A 46 -13.48 -8.59 43.99
C ILE A 46 -12.52 -9.72 43.59
N SER A 47 -12.44 -10.79 44.39
CA SER A 47 -12.05 -12.16 43.95
C SER A 47 -12.21 -13.17 45.11
N PRO A 48 -12.48 -14.47 44.83
CA PRO A 48 -12.42 -15.54 45.84
C PRO A 48 -11.02 -15.60 46.48
N PRO A 49 -10.85 -16.22 47.66
CA PRO A 49 -9.55 -16.24 48.33
C PRO A 49 -8.48 -16.82 47.40
N PHE A 50 -7.43 -16.03 47.15
CA PHE A 50 -6.27 -16.46 46.36
C PHE A 50 -5.70 -17.74 46.97
N ARG A 51 -5.30 -18.66 46.10
CA ARG A 51 -4.63 -19.89 46.49
C ARG A 51 -3.14 -19.60 46.64
N ASN A 52 -2.50 -20.19 47.65
CA ASN A 52 -1.04 -20.19 47.76
C ASN A 52 -0.43 -20.83 46.50
N TRP A 53 0.67 -20.28 46.00
CA TRP A 53 1.51 -20.83 44.93
C TRP A 53 1.65 -22.35 44.98
N ASP A 54 1.87 -22.97 46.14
CA ASP A 54 2.04 -24.42 46.25
C ASP A 54 0.84 -25.22 45.71
N MET A 55 -0.38 -24.71 45.89
CA MET A 55 -1.60 -25.34 45.37
C MET A 55 -1.74 -25.13 43.87
N VAL A 56 -1.42 -23.93 43.39
CA VAL A 56 -1.50 -23.60 41.95
C VAL A 56 -0.39 -24.31 41.18
N HIS A 57 0.78 -24.49 41.79
CA HIS A 57 1.95 -25.13 41.19
C HIS A 57 1.69 -26.60 40.84
N GLY A 58 0.97 -27.34 41.70
CA GLY A 58 0.56 -28.71 41.41
C GLY A 58 -0.31 -28.80 40.14
N ASP A 59 -1.27 -27.90 39.99
CA ASP A 59 -2.13 -27.81 38.80
C ASP A 59 -1.31 -27.45 37.54
N VAL A 60 -0.34 -26.54 37.67
CA VAL A 60 0.58 -26.16 36.58
C VAL A 60 1.46 -27.34 36.15
N GLN A 61 2.05 -28.08 37.09
CA GLN A 61 2.90 -29.23 36.77
C GLN A 61 2.11 -30.35 36.11
N LEU A 62 0.92 -30.67 36.63
CA LEU A 62 0.03 -31.65 36.01
C LEU A 62 -0.36 -31.23 34.58
N PHE A 63 -0.62 -29.94 34.38
CA PHE A 63 -0.95 -29.39 33.07
C PHE A 63 0.19 -29.57 32.05
N LEU A 64 1.43 -29.29 32.47
CA LEU A 64 2.64 -29.41 31.64
C LEU A 64 3.00 -30.88 31.38
N GLU A 65 2.91 -31.74 32.39
CA GLU A 65 3.22 -33.16 32.28
C GLU A 65 2.33 -33.87 31.26
N LYS A 66 1.03 -33.59 31.26
CA LYS A 66 0.07 -34.11 30.27
C LYS A 66 0.44 -33.77 28.82
N ARG A 67 1.24 -32.72 28.61
CA ARG A 67 1.66 -32.24 27.29
C ARG A 67 3.13 -32.47 26.99
N ARG A 68 3.85 -33.18 27.86
CA ARG A 68 5.29 -33.45 27.74
C ARG A 68 5.68 -33.99 26.37
N ASN A 69 4.90 -34.93 25.83
CA ASN A 69 5.17 -35.55 24.53
C ASN A 69 5.06 -34.57 23.35
N ALA A 70 4.21 -33.55 23.47
CA ALA A 70 4.01 -32.54 22.44
C ALA A 70 5.24 -31.64 22.28
N PHE A 71 5.96 -31.34 23.38
CA PHE A 71 7.16 -30.52 23.35
C PHE A 71 8.37 -31.18 22.68
N SER A 72 8.41 -32.53 22.60
CA SER A 72 9.48 -33.29 21.94
C SER A 72 9.19 -33.66 20.49
N THR A 73 7.97 -33.43 20.01
CA THR A 73 7.53 -33.88 18.67
C THR A 73 7.71 -32.76 17.65
N PRO A 74 8.20 -33.05 16.42
CA PRO A 74 8.18 -32.06 15.34
C PRO A 74 6.77 -31.51 15.13
N ILE A 75 6.64 -30.19 15.03
CA ILE A 75 5.35 -29.53 14.90
C ILE A 75 4.74 -29.85 13.54
N PRO A 76 3.58 -30.52 13.46
CA PRO A 76 2.89 -30.69 12.20
C PRO A 76 2.29 -29.35 11.79
N ILE A 77 2.84 -28.71 10.77
CA ILE A 77 2.24 -27.52 10.17
C ILE A 77 1.08 -28.01 9.30
N PRO A 78 -0.16 -27.53 9.49
CA PRO A 78 -1.28 -27.94 8.65
C PRO A 78 -1.01 -27.60 7.19
N GLU A 79 -0.79 -28.58 6.34
CA GLU A 79 -0.61 -28.35 4.90
C GLU A 79 -1.95 -28.06 4.24
N TYR A 80 -1.95 -27.15 3.26
CA TYR A 80 -3.15 -26.84 2.51
C TYR A 80 -3.60 -28.02 1.63
N ASN A 81 -4.75 -28.62 1.97
CA ASN A 81 -5.29 -29.74 1.22
C ASN A 81 -5.81 -29.30 -0.18
N THR A 82 -5.20 -29.87 -1.22
CA THR A 82 -5.52 -29.61 -2.63
C THR A 82 -6.75 -30.36 -3.13
N LYS A 83 -7.36 -31.28 -2.34
CA LYS A 83 -8.39 -32.22 -2.81
C LYS A 83 -9.86 -31.79 -2.62
N SER A 84 -10.17 -30.62 -2.05
CA SER A 84 -11.56 -30.17 -1.83
C SER A 84 -12.12 -29.35 -3.03
N PRO A 85 -13.37 -29.59 -3.48
CA PRO A 85 -13.94 -28.94 -4.67
C PRO A 85 -14.31 -27.46 -4.43
N ILE A 86 -14.19 -26.62 -5.47
CA ILE A 86 -14.62 -25.20 -5.51
C ILE A 86 -15.68 -25.04 -6.64
N PRO A 87 -16.68 -24.15 -6.50
CA PRO A 87 -17.57 -23.76 -7.60
C PRO A 87 -16.82 -23.23 -8.83
N ALA A 88 -17.31 -23.59 -10.02
CA ALA A 88 -16.70 -23.25 -11.30
C ALA A 88 -16.57 -21.73 -11.53
N LEU A 89 -15.42 -21.29 -12.05
CA LEU A 89 -15.24 -19.93 -12.55
C LEU A 89 -15.94 -19.76 -13.91
N PRO A 90 -16.54 -18.60 -14.21
CA PRO A 90 -17.02 -18.29 -15.56
C PRO A 90 -15.86 -18.22 -16.55
N ALA A 91 -16.11 -18.65 -17.79
CA ALA A 91 -15.12 -18.65 -18.86
C ALA A 91 -14.66 -17.21 -19.19
N ALA A 92 -13.35 -16.97 -19.13
CA ALA A 92 -12.74 -15.69 -19.46
C ALA A 92 -12.11 -15.74 -20.87
N PRO A 93 -11.95 -14.58 -21.54
CA PRO A 93 -11.40 -14.50 -22.89
C PRO A 93 -9.94 -14.98 -22.94
N LYS A 94 -9.58 -15.60 -24.06
CA LYS A 94 -8.24 -16.13 -24.37
C LYS A 94 -7.21 -15.01 -24.37
N VAL A 95 -6.38 -14.96 -23.34
CA VAL A 95 -5.06 -14.31 -23.37
C VAL A 95 -4.05 -15.45 -23.25
N ASP A 96 -3.10 -15.53 -24.18
CA ASP A 96 -2.19 -16.67 -24.39
C ASP A 96 -1.18 -16.93 -23.27
N THR A 97 -1.19 -16.14 -22.19
CA THR A 97 -0.29 -16.33 -21.04
C THR A 97 -1.01 -17.07 -19.90
N SER A 98 -0.54 -18.27 -19.60
CA SER A 98 -1.00 -19.11 -18.49
C SER A 98 -0.01 -19.05 -17.32
N ILE A 99 -0.44 -19.39 -16.11
CA ILE A 99 0.46 -19.58 -14.95
C ILE A 99 0.38 -21.01 -14.46
N ARG A 100 1.51 -21.52 -14.01
CA ARG A 100 1.58 -22.70 -13.15
C ARG A 100 2.16 -22.32 -11.79
N ILE A 101 1.57 -22.88 -10.74
CA ILE A 101 2.18 -22.87 -9.41
C ILE A 101 3.42 -23.76 -9.48
N LYS A 102 4.52 -23.30 -8.92
CA LYS A 102 5.72 -24.12 -8.85
C LYS A 102 5.51 -25.28 -7.87
N SER A 103 6.15 -26.42 -8.13
CA SER A 103 6.00 -27.61 -7.28
C SER A 103 6.54 -27.44 -5.85
N ASP A 104 7.51 -26.56 -5.65
CA ASP A 104 8.04 -26.11 -4.34
C ASP A 104 7.08 -25.14 -3.63
N GLY A 105 6.33 -24.33 -4.38
CA GLY A 105 5.25 -23.46 -3.90
C GLY A 105 4.00 -24.21 -3.38
N CYS A 106 4.03 -25.54 -3.30
CA CYS A 106 2.92 -26.36 -2.78
C CYS A 106 2.96 -26.57 -1.26
N ASN A 107 4.10 -26.34 -0.60
CA ASN A 107 4.24 -26.51 0.86
C ASN A 107 3.74 -25.29 1.64
N ILE A 108 2.61 -24.71 1.22
CA ILE A 108 2.06 -23.52 1.84
C ILE A 108 1.25 -23.93 3.06
N PRO A 109 1.58 -23.39 4.25
CA PRO A 109 0.78 -23.62 5.44
C PRO A 109 -0.65 -23.17 5.25
N SER A 110 -1.58 -23.93 5.79
CA SER A 110 -2.96 -23.54 5.93
C SER A 110 -3.25 -22.95 7.30
N PHE A 111 -4.12 -21.96 7.33
CA PHE A 111 -4.71 -21.41 8.53
C PHE A 111 -6.22 -21.28 8.27
N MET A 112 -7.04 -21.90 9.14
CA MET A 112 -8.50 -21.94 8.97
C MET A 112 -8.91 -22.46 7.56
N ASP A 113 -8.32 -23.57 7.12
CA ASP A 113 -8.54 -24.18 5.80
C ASP A 113 -8.22 -23.29 4.58
N THR A 114 -7.41 -22.25 4.78
CA THR A 114 -6.97 -21.36 3.71
C THR A 114 -5.45 -21.24 3.64
N PRO A 115 -4.84 -21.12 2.45
CA PRO A 115 -3.40 -20.91 2.34
C PRO A 115 -3.03 -19.59 3.01
N SER A 116 -1.98 -19.61 3.81
CA SER A 116 -1.52 -18.50 4.62
C SER A 116 -0.05 -18.20 4.35
N LEU A 117 0.20 -17.18 3.53
CA LEU A 117 1.57 -16.68 3.29
C LEU A 117 2.15 -15.98 4.52
N LEU A 118 1.33 -15.72 5.54
CA LEU A 118 1.78 -15.19 6.82
C LEU A 118 2.66 -16.19 7.57
N LEU A 119 2.42 -17.50 7.41
CA LEU A 119 3.14 -18.59 8.10
C LEU A 119 4.21 -19.26 7.22
N HIS A 120 4.20 -18.98 5.91
CA HIS A 120 5.10 -19.60 4.94
C HIS A 120 6.58 -19.26 5.22
N HIS A 121 7.45 -20.27 5.28
CA HIS A 121 8.91 -20.13 5.37
C HIS A 121 9.42 -19.26 6.54
N LEU A 122 8.67 -19.17 7.65
CA LEU A 122 9.09 -18.42 8.85
C LEU A 122 10.41 -18.90 9.47
N ASN A 123 10.86 -20.11 9.12
CA ASN A 123 12.13 -20.70 9.55
C ASN A 123 13.28 -20.50 8.54
N GLU A 124 13.04 -19.84 7.40
CA GLU A 124 14.03 -19.65 6.35
C GLU A 124 14.55 -18.19 6.34
N PRO A 125 15.79 -17.94 6.81
CA PRO A 125 16.33 -16.58 6.92
C PRO A 125 16.33 -15.80 5.61
N GLU A 126 16.48 -16.47 4.46
CA GLU A 126 16.48 -15.87 3.14
C GLU A 126 15.12 -15.29 2.72
N SER A 127 14.04 -15.76 3.35
CA SER A 127 12.67 -15.31 3.10
C SER A 127 12.24 -14.11 3.96
N HIS A 128 13.09 -13.68 4.90
CA HIS A 128 12.75 -12.70 5.91
C HIS A 128 12.84 -11.26 5.41
N THR A 129 12.00 -10.41 5.97
CA THR A 129 11.88 -9.02 5.54
C THR A 129 12.93 -8.14 6.22
N PRO A 130 13.41 -7.07 5.57
CA PRO A 130 14.36 -6.12 6.17
C PRO A 130 13.86 -5.56 7.51
N VAL A 131 12.54 -5.36 7.66
CA VAL A 131 11.94 -4.87 8.89
C VAL A 131 12.15 -5.82 10.07
N SER A 132 12.11 -7.14 9.86
CA SER A 132 12.38 -8.10 10.93
C SER A 132 13.83 -8.01 11.44
N ILE A 133 14.77 -7.64 10.57
CA ILE A 133 16.18 -7.40 10.92
C ILE A 133 16.32 -6.07 11.67
N GLU A 134 15.61 -5.02 11.25
CA GLU A 134 15.59 -3.74 11.97
C GLU A 134 15.01 -3.86 13.37
N ILE A 135 14.03 -4.76 13.59
CA ILE A 135 13.52 -5.06 14.94
C ILE A 135 14.64 -5.65 15.80
N GLU A 136 15.35 -6.66 15.31
CA GLU A 136 16.46 -7.27 16.06
C GLU A 136 17.54 -6.26 16.41
N GLN A 137 17.95 -5.45 15.43
CA GLN A 137 18.93 -4.38 15.66
C GLN A 137 18.46 -3.42 16.74
N ALA A 138 17.20 -3.01 16.71
CA ALA A 138 16.66 -2.09 17.72
C ALA A 138 16.67 -2.70 19.14
N ILE A 139 16.41 -4.00 19.24
CA ILE A 139 16.46 -4.73 20.50
C ILE A 139 17.91 -4.84 20.98
N ASP A 140 18.84 -5.20 20.08
CA ASP A 140 20.27 -5.31 20.40
C ASP A 140 20.89 -3.95 20.81
N ASP A 141 20.40 -2.85 20.23
CA ASP A 141 20.70 -1.47 20.60
C ASP A 141 20.06 -1.04 21.95
N ARG A 142 19.45 -1.99 22.67
CA ARG A 142 18.84 -1.82 24.00
C ARG A 142 17.67 -0.85 24.05
N HIS A 143 16.95 -0.66 22.94
CA HIS A 143 15.67 0.03 23.00
C HIS A 143 14.67 -0.75 23.87
N GLU A 144 13.96 -0.04 24.75
CA GLU A 144 12.91 -0.60 25.62
C GLU A 144 11.62 -0.85 24.85
N MET A 145 11.36 -0.02 23.84
CA MET A 145 10.16 -0.13 23.00
C MET A 145 10.49 0.05 21.53
N VAL A 146 9.87 -0.80 20.70
CA VAL A 146 9.97 -0.77 19.24
C VAL A 146 8.57 -0.67 18.66
N PHE A 147 8.25 0.43 17.99
CA PHE A 147 6.95 0.65 17.34
C PHE A 147 7.03 0.31 15.86
N LEU A 148 6.19 -0.65 15.44
CA LEU A 148 5.98 -0.99 14.04
C LEU A 148 4.80 -0.20 13.51
N LEU A 149 5.11 0.87 12.77
CA LEU A 149 4.10 1.76 12.21
C LEU A 149 3.89 1.49 10.72
N GLY A 150 2.65 1.64 10.29
CA GLY A 150 2.29 1.57 8.88
C GLY A 150 0.84 1.18 8.68
N THR A 151 0.40 1.35 7.44
CA THR A 151 -0.98 1.07 7.05
C THR A 151 -1.39 -0.40 7.21
N ALA A 152 -2.69 -0.67 7.22
CA ALA A 152 -3.25 -2.02 7.25
C ALA A 152 -2.68 -2.84 6.07
N GLY A 153 -2.09 -4.01 6.33
CA GLY A 153 -1.50 -4.83 5.26
C GLY A 153 -0.10 -4.42 4.80
N ALA A 154 0.56 -3.48 5.50
CA ALA A 154 1.97 -3.14 5.25
C ALA A 154 2.95 -4.28 5.57
N GLY A 155 2.52 -5.34 6.26
CA GLY A 155 3.37 -6.48 6.62
C GLY A 155 3.95 -6.43 8.04
N LYS A 156 3.36 -5.65 8.96
CA LYS A 156 3.80 -5.52 10.36
C LYS A 156 3.79 -6.86 11.09
N THR A 157 2.63 -7.52 11.15
CA THR A 157 2.46 -8.86 11.74
C THR A 157 3.46 -9.85 11.14
N ARG A 158 3.58 -9.93 9.81
CA ARG A 158 4.57 -10.80 9.16
C ARG A 158 6.00 -10.55 9.65
N SER A 159 6.40 -9.28 9.76
CA SER A 159 7.75 -8.92 10.22
C SER A 159 7.97 -9.29 11.70
N ALA A 160 6.92 -9.16 12.52
CA ALA A 160 6.95 -9.59 13.92
C ALA A 160 7.03 -11.12 14.04
N LEU A 161 6.33 -11.87 13.18
CA LEU A 161 6.40 -13.33 13.15
C LEU A 161 7.79 -13.85 12.73
N GLU A 162 8.39 -13.22 11.72
CA GLU A 162 9.78 -13.51 11.28
C GLU A 162 10.81 -13.23 12.38
N PHE A 163 10.55 -12.21 13.22
CA PHE A 163 11.38 -11.88 14.37
C PHE A 163 11.30 -12.96 15.47
N ILE A 164 10.10 -13.29 15.95
CA ILE A 164 9.93 -14.30 17.02
C ILE A 164 10.36 -15.72 16.57
N SER A 165 10.38 -15.97 15.26
CA SER A 165 10.84 -17.25 14.71
C SER A 165 12.36 -17.43 14.77
N ARG A 166 13.12 -16.34 14.98
CA ARG A 166 14.60 -16.35 15.09
C ARG A 166 15.11 -16.10 16.50
N ARG A 167 14.27 -15.52 17.36
CA ARG A 167 14.63 -15.15 18.72
C ARG A 167 13.53 -15.57 19.68
N PHE A 168 13.90 -16.19 20.79
CA PHE A 168 12.94 -16.48 21.86
C PHE A 168 12.28 -15.18 22.31
N ALA A 169 10.96 -15.14 22.17
CA ALA A 169 10.13 -13.98 22.42
C ALA A 169 8.70 -14.43 22.72
N PHE A 170 7.94 -13.59 23.43
CA PHE A 170 6.52 -13.81 23.64
C PHE A 170 5.70 -13.06 22.61
N TYR A 171 4.69 -13.71 22.05
CA TYR A 171 3.79 -13.13 21.06
C TYR A 171 2.37 -13.05 21.62
N LEU A 172 1.89 -11.82 21.82
CA LEU A 172 0.57 -11.51 22.37
C LEU A 172 -0.24 -10.76 21.31
N SER A 173 -1.29 -11.37 20.78
CA SER A 173 -2.18 -10.72 19.81
C SER A 173 -3.48 -10.32 20.47
N ALA A 174 -3.83 -9.02 20.45
CA ALA A 174 -5.07 -8.53 21.07
C ALA A 174 -6.34 -9.00 20.32
N ARG A 175 -6.16 -9.70 19.20
CA ARG A 175 -7.22 -10.30 18.40
C ARG A 175 -6.72 -11.54 17.70
N VAL A 176 -7.49 -12.64 17.68
CA VAL A 176 -7.08 -13.87 16.98
C VAL A 176 -8.21 -14.45 16.10
N GLY A 177 -7.95 -15.56 15.41
CA GLY A 177 -8.91 -16.25 14.55
C GLY A 177 -9.27 -15.51 13.25
N LEU A 178 -10.49 -15.71 12.74
CA LEU A 178 -10.96 -15.12 11.46
C LEU A 178 -10.82 -13.59 11.40
N ARG A 179 -10.85 -12.94 12.56
CA ARG A 179 -10.79 -11.48 12.66
C ARG A 179 -9.37 -10.95 12.96
N GLY A 180 -8.50 -11.70 13.64
CA GLY A 180 -7.17 -11.21 14.09
C GLY A 180 -5.93 -12.00 13.66
N GLY A 181 -6.05 -13.18 13.02
CA GLY A 181 -4.90 -13.99 12.59
C GLY A 181 -4.48 -15.10 13.58
N PRO A 182 -3.32 -15.74 13.38
CA PRO A 182 -2.83 -16.81 14.26
C PRO A 182 -2.32 -16.23 15.59
N GLY A 183 -2.44 -17.02 16.65
CA GLY A 183 -2.07 -16.63 18.01
C GLY A 183 -2.90 -17.39 19.04
N ALA A 184 -2.37 -17.46 20.26
CA ALA A 184 -3.11 -17.96 21.41
C ALA A 184 -4.19 -16.95 21.86
N VAL A 185 -5.30 -17.47 22.38
CA VAL A 185 -6.49 -16.67 22.73
C VAL A 185 -6.40 -16.01 24.12
N ASP A 186 -5.43 -16.40 24.96
CA ASP A 186 -5.27 -15.93 26.35
C ASP A 186 -5.25 -14.39 26.49
N PHE A 187 -4.58 -13.70 25.57
CA PHE A 187 -4.51 -12.25 25.57
C PHE A 187 -5.80 -11.60 25.05
N GLU A 188 -6.44 -12.16 24.02
CA GLU A 188 -7.77 -11.69 23.54
C GLU A 188 -8.82 -11.87 24.65
N GLU A 189 -8.84 -13.01 25.33
CA GLU A 189 -9.71 -13.28 26.48
C GLU A 189 -9.49 -12.30 27.63
N MET A 190 -8.24 -11.90 27.91
CA MET A 190 -7.97 -10.84 28.88
C MET A 190 -8.58 -9.53 28.39
N VAL A 191 -8.29 -9.12 27.17
CA VAL A 191 -8.76 -7.85 26.59
C VAL A 191 -10.29 -7.79 26.54
N ASP A 192 -10.97 -8.90 26.28
CA ASP A 192 -12.43 -9.03 26.29
C ASP A 192 -12.99 -9.16 27.72
N GLY A 193 -12.30 -9.88 28.59
CA GLY A 193 -12.69 -10.12 29.98
C GLY A 193 -12.65 -8.86 30.85
N MET A 194 -11.90 -7.83 30.43
CA MET A 194 -11.90 -6.49 31.03
C MET A 194 -13.11 -5.66 30.60
N ALA A 195 -13.78 -5.99 29.48
CA ALA A 195 -14.91 -5.23 28.98
C ALA A 195 -16.12 -5.34 29.93
N GLY A 196 -16.62 -4.19 30.40
CA GLY A 196 -17.81 -4.11 31.25
C GLY A 196 -17.66 -4.52 32.71
N LYS A 197 -16.44 -4.83 33.19
CA LYS A 197 -16.17 -5.18 34.61
C LYS A 197 -15.54 -4.06 35.44
N SER A 198 -15.07 -2.99 34.83
CA SER A 198 -14.48 -1.87 35.58
C SER A 198 -15.53 -0.84 35.98
N ARG A 199 -15.30 -0.22 37.13
CA ARG A 199 -16.06 0.94 37.61
C ARG A 199 -15.21 2.18 37.31
N SER A 200 -15.76 3.19 36.64
CA SER A 200 -15.06 4.47 36.44
C SER A 200 -15.92 5.61 36.96
N PHE A 201 -15.58 6.15 38.13
CA PHE A 201 -16.04 7.48 38.59
C PHE A 201 -15.01 8.22 39.47
N THR A 202 -13.95 7.55 39.98
CA THR A 202 -12.92 8.16 40.85
C THR A 202 -11.48 7.66 40.58
N ASN A 203 -10.48 8.45 40.97
CA ASN A 203 -9.04 8.10 40.87
C ASN A 203 -8.65 6.82 41.65
N ALA A 204 -9.38 6.48 42.71
CA ALA A 204 -9.13 5.27 43.48
C ALA A 204 -9.54 4.01 42.70
N GLU A 205 -10.72 4.04 42.07
CA GLU A 205 -11.23 2.96 41.22
C GLU A 205 -10.35 2.74 39.99
N MET A 206 -9.83 3.82 39.38
CA MET A 206 -8.86 3.70 38.28
C MET A 206 -7.56 2.98 38.70
N GLY A 207 -7.11 3.18 39.94
CA GLY A 207 -5.96 2.46 40.51
C GLY A 207 -6.26 0.98 40.76
N GLU A 208 -7.47 0.67 41.23
CA GLU A 208 -7.94 -0.71 41.40
C GLU A 208 -8.06 -1.44 40.05
N ASN A 209 -8.59 -0.77 39.02
CA ASN A 209 -8.67 -1.30 37.66
C ASN A 209 -7.26 -1.62 37.11
N ALA A 210 -6.29 -0.73 37.32
CA ALA A 210 -4.90 -0.98 36.91
C ALA A 210 -4.28 -2.18 37.62
N ALA A 211 -4.60 -2.41 38.91
CA ALA A 211 -4.13 -3.58 39.66
C ALA A 211 -4.75 -4.89 39.14
N VAL A 212 -6.01 -4.86 38.70
CA VAL A 212 -6.65 -6.02 38.04
C VAL A 212 -5.96 -6.34 36.72
N VAL A 213 -5.65 -5.33 35.90
CA VAL A 213 -4.88 -5.52 34.66
C VAL A 213 -3.50 -6.07 34.96
N GLU A 214 -2.80 -5.53 35.96
CA GLU A 214 -1.49 -6.01 36.40
C GLU A 214 -1.54 -7.50 36.75
N HIS A 215 -2.52 -7.91 37.55
CA HIS A 215 -2.71 -9.30 37.95
C HIS A 215 -2.87 -10.25 36.76
N TRP A 216 -3.71 -9.87 35.80
CA TRP A 216 -3.96 -10.67 34.60
C TRP A 216 -2.74 -10.77 33.71
N VAL A 217 -2.07 -9.64 33.44
CA VAL A 217 -0.86 -9.62 32.63
C VAL A 217 0.25 -10.43 33.30
N MET A 218 0.37 -10.39 34.63
CA MET A 218 1.32 -11.23 35.37
C MET A 218 1.01 -12.72 35.23
N ALA A 219 -0.25 -13.12 35.42
CA ALA A 219 -0.66 -14.51 35.24
C ALA A 219 -0.35 -15.02 33.83
N LEU A 220 -0.63 -14.21 32.82
CA LEU A 220 -0.34 -14.50 31.42
C LEU A 220 1.17 -14.62 31.16
N LEU A 221 1.98 -13.66 31.63
CA LEU A 221 3.43 -13.72 31.46
C LEU A 221 4.04 -14.94 32.16
N VAL A 222 3.60 -15.26 33.37
CA VAL A 222 4.04 -16.47 34.08
C VAL A 222 3.65 -17.72 33.30
N ALA A 223 2.45 -17.79 32.72
CA ALA A 223 2.06 -18.90 31.85
C ALA A 223 3.04 -19.08 30.69
N ARG A 224 3.41 -17.98 30.01
CA ARG A 224 4.39 -18.01 28.91
C ARG A 224 5.78 -18.44 29.37
N PHE A 225 6.22 -17.97 30.54
CA PHE A 225 7.50 -18.36 31.12
C PHE A 225 7.55 -19.84 31.49
N GLU A 226 6.51 -20.39 32.11
CA GLU A 226 6.45 -21.80 32.48
C GLU A 226 6.46 -22.71 31.25
N VAL A 227 5.69 -22.38 30.21
CA VAL A 227 5.70 -23.13 28.95
C VAL A 227 7.07 -23.07 28.27
N LEU A 228 7.71 -21.89 28.24
CA LEU A 228 9.07 -21.76 27.69
C LEU A 228 10.09 -22.59 28.50
N ALA A 229 10.04 -22.51 29.83
CA ALA A 229 10.94 -23.26 30.69
C ALA A 229 10.79 -24.77 30.47
N GLU A 230 9.56 -25.27 30.39
CA GLU A 230 9.27 -26.68 30.17
C GLU A 230 9.67 -27.14 28.76
N TYR A 231 9.40 -26.32 27.74
CA TYR A 231 9.84 -26.59 26.38
C TYR A 231 11.36 -26.71 26.29
N LEU A 232 12.11 -25.76 26.86
CA LEU A 232 13.56 -25.82 26.93
C LEU A 232 14.04 -27.06 27.69
N ARG A 233 13.32 -27.45 28.76
CA ARG A 233 13.61 -28.67 29.54
C ARG A 233 13.45 -29.96 28.75
N ILE A 234 12.46 -30.03 27.88
CA ILE A 234 12.15 -31.26 27.12
C ILE A 234 12.94 -31.31 25.82
N ALA A 235 12.89 -30.24 25.01
CA ALA A 235 13.53 -30.20 23.71
C ALA A 235 15.05 -30.09 23.81
N GLY A 236 15.54 -29.51 24.91
CA GLY A 236 16.94 -29.44 25.21
C GLY A 236 17.75 -28.74 24.10
N ALA A 237 18.82 -29.38 23.62
CA ALA A 237 19.70 -28.81 22.60
C ALA A 237 19.01 -28.70 21.22
N ALA A 238 17.88 -29.40 21.03
CA ALA A 238 17.05 -29.29 19.85
C ALA A 238 16.05 -28.12 19.93
N ALA A 239 15.99 -27.39 21.04
CA ALA A 239 15.05 -26.28 21.21
C ALA A 239 15.38 -25.13 20.24
N THR A 240 14.43 -24.80 19.37
CA THR A 240 14.53 -23.65 18.46
C THR A 240 13.50 -22.56 18.80
N PRO A 241 13.82 -21.26 18.56
CA PRO A 241 12.85 -20.18 18.64
C PRO A 241 11.66 -20.37 17.71
N TYR A 242 11.90 -20.89 16.50
CA TYR A 242 10.86 -21.18 15.52
C TYR A 242 9.78 -22.12 16.07
N GLN A 243 10.18 -23.25 16.67
CA GLN A 243 9.22 -24.18 17.27
C GLN A 243 8.42 -23.52 18.40
N PHE A 244 9.07 -22.74 19.26
CA PHE A 244 8.37 -22.01 20.32
C PHE A 244 7.42 -20.94 19.76
N ALA A 245 7.78 -20.24 18.69
CA ALA A 245 6.90 -19.32 17.98
C ALA A 245 5.67 -20.04 17.43
N MET A 246 5.86 -21.20 16.79
CA MET A 246 4.75 -22.01 16.28
C MET A 246 3.82 -22.51 17.39
N MET A 247 4.35 -22.83 18.58
CA MET A 247 3.53 -23.15 19.75
C MET A 247 2.62 -21.99 20.16
N GLN A 248 3.09 -20.75 20.08
CA GLN A 248 2.30 -19.57 20.42
C GLN A 248 1.30 -19.18 19.31
N LEU A 249 1.62 -19.48 18.05
CA LEU A 249 0.80 -19.12 16.88
C LEU A 249 -0.31 -20.12 16.58
N LEU A 250 -0.04 -21.40 16.77
CA LEU A 250 -0.95 -22.51 16.48
C LEU A 250 -1.00 -23.46 17.69
N PRO A 251 -1.39 -22.97 18.88
CA PRO A 251 -1.26 -23.73 20.12
C PRO A 251 -2.10 -25.01 20.12
N GLU A 252 -3.25 -25.02 19.45
CA GLU A 252 -4.11 -26.20 19.35
C GLU A 252 -3.51 -27.35 18.51
N TYR A 253 -2.70 -27.02 17.50
CA TYR A 253 -2.04 -28.00 16.64
C TYR A 253 -0.73 -28.53 17.24
N THR A 254 -0.10 -27.71 18.06
CA THR A 254 1.25 -27.93 18.58
C THR A 254 1.24 -28.51 20.00
N LEU A 255 0.17 -28.28 20.76
CA LEU A 255 -0.04 -28.75 22.12
C LEU A 255 -1.45 -29.37 22.28
N PRO A 256 -1.78 -30.42 21.48
CA PRO A 256 -3.11 -31.00 21.43
C PRO A 256 -3.54 -31.58 22.79
N CYS A 257 -4.85 -31.64 23.01
CA CYS A 257 -5.47 -32.28 24.18
C CYS A 257 -6.09 -33.61 23.74
N ASP A 258 -5.85 -34.68 24.51
CA ASP A 258 -6.29 -36.05 24.18
C ASP A 258 -7.82 -36.23 24.13
N ASP A 259 -8.61 -35.26 24.63
CA ASP A 259 -10.04 -35.44 24.92
C ASP A 259 -11.07 -34.77 23.96
N ALA A 260 -10.75 -34.24 22.76
CA ALA A 260 -11.82 -33.69 21.88
C ALA A 260 -11.55 -33.50 20.37
N HIS A 261 -12.59 -33.85 19.58
CA HIS A 261 -12.76 -33.65 18.13
C HIS A 261 -12.50 -32.21 17.62
N PRO A 262 -12.02 -32.00 16.37
CA PRO A 262 -11.40 -30.76 15.88
C PRO A 262 -12.27 -29.48 15.70
N SER A 263 -13.55 -29.45 16.07
CA SER A 263 -14.48 -28.41 15.56
C SER A 263 -14.77 -27.20 16.47
N ASP A 264 -14.33 -27.17 17.73
CA ASP A 264 -14.56 -26.05 18.66
C ASP A 264 -13.23 -25.49 19.22
N LEU A 265 -12.79 -24.33 18.71
CA LEU A 265 -11.48 -23.71 19.02
C LEU A 265 -11.47 -22.88 20.34
N THR A 266 -12.60 -22.48 20.90
CA THR A 266 -12.65 -21.51 22.02
C THR A 266 -12.59 -22.11 23.43
N GLY A 267 -12.11 -23.35 23.60
CA GLY A 267 -11.93 -23.98 24.91
C GLY A 267 -10.65 -24.81 25.06
N LYS A 268 -9.76 -24.77 24.07
CA LYS A 268 -8.65 -25.74 23.91
C LYS A 268 -7.26 -25.13 23.97
N ASP A 269 -7.17 -23.80 24.05
CA ASP A 269 -5.90 -23.12 24.06
C ASP A 269 -5.13 -23.39 25.37
N PRO A 270 -3.96 -24.03 25.32
CA PRO A 270 -3.14 -24.35 26.48
C PRO A 270 -2.67 -23.10 27.26
N PHE A 271 -2.37 -21.99 26.58
CA PHE A 271 -1.97 -20.76 27.26
C PHE A 271 -3.14 -20.12 27.99
N SER A 272 -4.35 -20.17 27.41
CA SER A 272 -5.57 -19.71 28.08
C SER A 272 -5.87 -20.55 29.32
N GLN A 273 -5.82 -21.89 29.21
CA GLN A 273 -6.03 -22.80 30.34
C GLN A 273 -5.03 -22.56 31.47
N LEU A 274 -3.75 -22.42 31.14
CA LEU A 274 -2.70 -22.17 32.13
C LEU A 274 -2.84 -20.78 32.78
N THR A 275 -3.15 -19.76 32.00
CA THR A 275 -3.45 -18.43 32.51
C THR A 275 -4.65 -18.47 33.46
N ALA A 276 -5.70 -19.22 33.12
CA ALA A 276 -6.88 -19.38 33.97
C ALA A 276 -6.55 -19.99 35.34
N ILE A 277 -5.65 -20.98 35.39
CA ILE A 277 -5.13 -21.57 36.65
C ILE A 277 -4.35 -20.50 37.44
N LEU A 278 -3.41 -19.81 36.79
CA LEU A 278 -2.51 -18.85 37.43
C LEU A 278 -3.21 -17.59 37.94
N ARG A 279 -4.37 -17.21 37.39
CA ARG A 279 -5.18 -16.09 37.91
C ARG A 279 -5.61 -16.29 39.36
N HIS A 280 -5.60 -17.52 39.89
CA HIS A 280 -5.92 -17.81 41.28
C HIS A 280 -4.74 -17.63 42.26
N ALA A 281 -3.50 -17.49 41.76
CA ALA A 281 -2.33 -17.18 42.59
C ALA A 281 -2.32 -15.70 42.99
N GLY A 282 -1.55 -15.33 44.02
CA GLY A 282 -1.37 -13.91 44.40
C GLY A 282 -0.43 -13.14 43.45
N VAL A 283 -0.69 -11.86 43.21
CA VAL A 283 0.13 -11.04 42.27
C VAL A 283 1.61 -10.95 42.67
N ASP A 284 1.91 -10.87 43.96
CA ASP A 284 3.29 -10.81 44.47
C ASP A 284 4.03 -12.13 44.24
N GLU A 285 3.33 -13.26 44.35
CA GLU A 285 3.87 -14.60 44.07
C GLU A 285 4.15 -14.75 42.57
N LEU A 286 3.21 -14.31 41.72
CA LEU A 286 3.39 -14.28 40.27
C LEU A 286 4.59 -13.41 39.88
N TYR A 287 4.73 -12.22 40.48
CA TYR A 287 5.86 -11.33 40.22
C TYR A 287 7.19 -11.96 40.66
N ALA A 288 7.24 -12.55 41.86
CA ALA A 288 8.43 -13.24 42.35
C ALA A 288 8.82 -14.40 41.43
N ARG A 289 7.83 -15.18 40.97
CA ARG A 289 8.04 -16.28 40.02
C ARG A 289 8.58 -15.78 38.68
N ALA A 290 7.96 -14.74 38.09
CA ALA A 290 8.40 -14.13 36.84
C ALA A 290 9.85 -13.62 36.95
N GLN A 291 10.21 -12.94 38.04
CA GLN A 291 11.58 -12.47 38.29
C GLN A 291 12.58 -13.62 38.41
N ASN A 292 12.21 -14.72 39.07
CA ASN A 292 13.09 -15.88 39.22
C ASN A 292 13.33 -16.58 37.87
N LEU A 293 12.28 -16.79 37.09
CA LEU A 293 12.38 -17.37 35.74
C LEU A 293 13.20 -16.46 34.82
N LEU A 294 12.95 -15.14 34.84
CA LEU A 294 13.70 -14.18 34.03
C LEU A 294 15.19 -14.12 34.38
N ARG A 295 15.54 -14.16 35.68
CA ARG A 295 16.94 -14.26 36.14
C ARG A 295 17.58 -15.55 35.68
N LEU A 296 16.83 -16.65 35.74
CA LEU A 296 17.30 -17.94 35.27
C LEU A 296 17.58 -17.89 33.76
N PHE A 297 16.63 -17.40 32.95
CA PHE A 297 16.86 -17.22 31.52
C PHE A 297 18.09 -16.34 31.27
N ARG A 298 18.24 -15.21 31.95
CA ARG A 298 19.42 -14.33 31.78
C ARG A 298 20.76 -15.02 32.05
N ARG A 299 20.82 -15.90 33.06
CA ARG A 299 22.06 -16.63 33.40
C ARG A 299 22.51 -17.58 32.30
N HIS A 300 21.54 -18.15 31.58
CA HIS A 300 21.79 -19.21 30.60
C HIS A 300 21.82 -18.66 29.16
N PHE A 301 20.99 -17.67 28.85
CA PHE A 301 20.94 -16.96 27.57
C PHE A 301 21.80 -15.68 27.59
N THR A 302 23.08 -15.79 27.98
CA THR A 302 24.01 -14.67 28.22
C THR A 302 23.81 -13.51 27.23
N ASP A 303 23.56 -12.31 27.77
CA ASP A 303 23.28 -11.03 27.08
C ASP A 303 21.98 -10.89 26.27
N GLN A 304 21.15 -11.93 26.17
CA GLN A 304 19.89 -11.88 25.43
C GLN A 304 18.73 -11.34 26.28
N GLN A 305 18.03 -10.34 25.74
CA GLN A 305 16.69 -9.96 26.19
C GLN A 305 15.65 -10.98 25.71
N LEU A 306 14.53 -11.08 26.43
CA LEU A 306 13.35 -11.86 26.08
C LEU A 306 12.21 -10.91 25.68
N PRO A 307 12.12 -10.53 24.39
CA PRO A 307 11.20 -9.49 23.93
C PRO A 307 9.75 -9.95 23.99
N VAL A 308 8.84 -9.00 24.14
CA VAL A 308 7.38 -9.24 24.06
C VAL A 308 6.82 -8.48 22.87
N VAL A 309 6.31 -9.20 21.88
CA VAL A 309 5.53 -8.65 20.77
C VAL A 309 4.08 -8.51 21.23
N VAL A 310 3.54 -7.31 21.13
CA VAL A 310 2.13 -7.00 21.34
C VAL A 310 1.56 -6.54 19.99
N ASP A 311 0.76 -7.38 19.35
CA ASP A 311 0.17 -7.14 18.02
C ASP A 311 -1.32 -6.76 18.11
N GLU A 312 -1.83 -6.15 17.04
CA GLU A 312 -3.20 -5.65 16.90
C GLU A 312 -3.62 -4.68 18.03
N VAL A 313 -2.67 -3.88 18.53
CA VAL A 313 -2.86 -3.06 19.75
C VAL A 313 -3.94 -1.99 19.65
N GLN A 314 -4.40 -1.64 18.44
CA GLN A 314 -5.53 -0.72 18.31
C GLN A 314 -6.80 -1.24 18.99
N VAL A 315 -6.94 -2.56 19.18
CA VAL A 315 -8.04 -3.14 19.95
C VAL A 315 -8.00 -2.67 21.41
N MET A 316 -6.81 -2.53 21.99
CA MET A 316 -6.65 -2.02 23.36
C MET A 316 -6.67 -0.49 23.42
N LEU A 317 -6.23 0.20 22.37
CA LEU A 317 -6.30 1.67 22.31
C LEU A 317 -7.74 2.19 22.21
N ASP A 318 -8.63 1.42 21.57
CA ASP A 318 -10.05 1.74 21.40
C ASP A 318 -10.90 1.27 22.61
N LYS A 319 -10.32 0.53 23.56
CA LYS A 319 -11.04 -0.05 24.73
C LYS A 319 -10.74 0.73 26.00
N GLU A 320 -11.81 1.01 26.74
CA GLU A 320 -11.77 1.48 28.13
C GLU A 320 -10.85 2.70 28.32
N THR A 321 -11.00 3.67 27.41
CA THR A 321 -10.17 4.88 27.29
C THR A 321 -10.25 5.79 28.52
N GLU A 322 -11.32 5.68 29.30
CA GLU A 322 -11.66 6.54 30.44
C GLU A 322 -11.45 5.84 31.80
N TRP A 323 -10.82 4.65 31.82
CA TRP A 323 -10.86 3.76 32.99
C TRP A 323 -9.55 3.67 33.77
N TYR A 324 -8.49 4.26 33.24
CA TYR A 324 -7.14 4.21 33.81
C TYR A 324 -6.54 5.61 33.88
N ALA A 325 -5.90 5.95 35.00
CA ALA A 325 -5.26 7.25 35.21
C ALA A 325 -3.81 7.25 34.70
N ALA A 326 -3.35 8.40 34.17
CA ALA A 326 -1.94 8.60 33.85
C ALA A 326 -1.10 8.64 35.13
N THR A 327 0.17 8.23 35.02
CA THR A 327 1.06 8.08 36.19
C THR A 327 1.53 9.43 36.74
N THR A 328 1.67 10.44 35.89
CA THR A 328 2.09 11.80 36.27
C THR A 328 0.94 12.73 36.59
N ASP A 329 -0.19 12.56 35.91
CA ASP A 329 -1.40 13.38 36.11
C ASP A 329 -2.59 12.45 36.27
N LYS A 330 -3.06 12.30 37.51
CA LYS A 330 -4.19 11.41 37.80
C LYS A 330 -5.52 11.90 37.22
N THR A 331 -5.55 13.11 36.66
CA THR A 331 -6.72 13.65 35.95
C THR A 331 -6.74 13.29 34.47
N GLN A 332 -5.61 12.80 33.92
CA GLN A 332 -5.55 12.34 32.53
C GLN A 332 -5.91 10.86 32.43
N GLU A 333 -6.87 10.57 31.56
CA GLU A 333 -7.31 9.23 31.25
C GLU A 333 -6.39 8.54 30.23
N ARG A 334 -6.34 7.21 30.29
CA ARG A 334 -5.49 6.34 29.48
C ARG A 334 -6.27 5.08 29.07
N PRO A 335 -6.01 4.55 27.86
CA PRO A 335 -6.60 3.28 27.42
C PRO A 335 -5.98 2.06 28.12
N LEU A 336 -6.63 0.90 27.98
CA LEU A 336 -6.14 -0.41 28.46
C LEU A 336 -4.69 -0.71 28.04
N PHE A 337 -4.26 -0.22 26.87
CA PHE A 337 -2.89 -0.36 26.37
C PHE A 337 -1.82 0.06 27.40
N ALA A 338 -2.05 1.18 28.11
CA ALA A 338 -1.06 1.76 29.01
C ALA A 338 -0.73 0.87 30.24
N PRO A 339 -1.70 0.40 31.05
CA PRO A 339 -1.41 -0.50 32.16
C PRO A 339 -0.84 -1.86 31.71
N VAL A 340 -1.21 -2.36 30.53
CA VAL A 340 -0.66 -3.61 29.97
C VAL A 340 0.84 -3.47 29.68
N VAL A 341 1.24 -2.49 28.87
CA VAL A 341 2.65 -2.29 28.50
C VAL A 341 3.50 -1.94 29.72
N ARG A 342 2.96 -1.13 30.64
CA ARG A 342 3.64 -0.80 31.90
C ARG A 342 3.94 -2.05 32.72
N THR A 343 2.98 -2.96 32.82
CA THR A 343 3.14 -4.21 33.58
C THR A 343 4.27 -5.05 32.97
N ILE A 344 4.30 -5.21 31.65
CA ILE A 344 5.37 -5.95 30.94
C ILE A 344 6.75 -5.33 31.20
N LEU A 345 6.88 -4.01 31.01
CA LEU A 345 8.15 -3.29 31.24
C LEU A 345 8.61 -3.39 32.71
N SER A 346 7.68 -3.41 33.67
CA SER A 346 8.00 -3.55 35.09
C SER A 346 8.62 -4.91 35.46
N VAL A 347 8.32 -5.96 34.70
CA VAL A 347 8.95 -7.28 34.84
C VAL A 347 10.39 -7.24 34.30
N GLY A 348 10.61 -6.58 33.16
CA GLY A 348 11.93 -6.41 32.56
C GLY A 348 12.93 -5.64 33.46
N GLY A 349 12.41 -4.77 34.33
CA GLY A 349 13.18 -4.00 35.31
C GLY A 349 14.18 -3.03 34.68
N LYS A 350 15.07 -2.45 35.51
CA LYS A 350 16.09 -1.47 35.06
C LYS A 350 17.11 -2.01 34.05
N SER A 351 17.20 -3.33 33.91
CA SER A 351 18.11 -3.98 32.95
C SER A 351 17.48 -4.17 31.57
N ASN A 352 16.26 -3.66 31.33
CA ASN A 352 15.51 -3.79 30.09
C ASN A 352 15.50 -5.23 29.56
N LEU A 353 15.22 -6.21 30.42
CA LEU A 353 15.29 -7.63 30.03
C LEU A 353 14.12 -8.09 29.15
N MET A 354 13.03 -7.31 29.13
CA MET A 354 11.81 -7.59 28.37
C MET A 354 11.37 -6.36 27.56
N PRO A 355 12.11 -6.01 26.49
CA PRO A 355 11.71 -4.94 25.60
C PRO A 355 10.41 -5.29 24.86
N VAL A 356 9.62 -4.28 24.53
CA VAL A 356 8.28 -4.45 23.96
C VAL A 356 8.27 -4.03 22.49
N VAL A 357 7.85 -4.93 21.60
CA VAL A 357 7.61 -4.63 20.19
C VAL A 357 6.10 -4.44 20.00
N VAL A 358 5.69 -3.25 19.59
CA VAL A 358 4.28 -2.87 19.45
C VAL A 358 3.90 -2.79 17.98
N SER A 359 2.84 -3.49 17.59
CA SER A 359 2.29 -3.47 16.23
C SER A 359 0.79 -3.18 16.23
N GLY A 360 0.36 -2.26 15.38
CA GLY A 360 -1.05 -1.89 15.25
C GLY A 360 -1.36 -1.07 14.01
N THR A 361 -2.59 -1.15 13.52
CA THR A 361 -3.01 -0.50 12.27
C THR A 361 -3.53 0.93 12.47
N ARG A 362 -4.00 1.28 13.68
CA ARG A 362 -4.43 2.64 14.07
C ARG A 362 -3.52 3.27 15.12
N LEU A 363 -2.29 2.79 15.24
CA LEU A 363 -1.35 3.41 16.17
C LEU A 363 -0.88 4.73 15.53
N SER A 364 -1.56 5.84 15.83
CA SER A 364 -1.10 7.14 15.37
C SER A 364 0.21 7.47 16.10
N ILE A 365 1.12 8.17 15.42
CA ILE A 365 2.38 8.62 16.04
C ILE A 365 2.06 9.48 17.25
N THR A 366 1.05 10.35 17.13
CA THR A 366 0.51 11.18 18.21
C THR A 366 -0.08 10.36 19.35
N GLU A 367 -0.81 9.27 19.09
CA GLU A 367 -1.33 8.40 20.14
C GLU A 367 -0.22 7.60 20.82
N ALA A 368 0.75 7.12 20.05
CA ALA A 368 1.94 6.46 20.59
C ALA A 368 2.79 7.42 21.43
N GLU A 369 2.85 8.71 21.08
CA GLU A 369 3.58 9.74 21.82
C GLU A 369 2.78 10.25 23.05
N GLU A 370 1.49 10.55 22.89
CA GLU A 370 0.60 11.16 23.90
C GLU A 370 0.04 10.13 24.88
N LYS A 371 -0.44 8.96 24.41
CA LYS A 371 -1.01 7.90 25.27
C LYS A 371 0.07 7.07 25.96
N SER A 372 1.33 7.13 25.49
CA SER A 372 2.51 6.66 26.25
C SER A 372 3.09 7.74 27.18
N GLY A 373 2.50 8.94 27.17
CA GLY A 373 2.90 10.15 27.90
C GLY A 373 2.84 9.98 29.42
N SER A 374 3.89 9.37 29.96
CA SER A 374 4.41 9.50 31.33
C SER A 374 5.63 8.60 31.54
N MET A 375 5.73 7.49 30.80
CA MET A 375 6.94 6.63 30.83
C MET A 375 7.98 7.11 29.83
N VAL A 376 7.54 7.64 28.69
CA VAL A 376 8.45 8.07 27.62
C VAL A 376 8.89 9.53 27.79
N ALA A 377 8.05 10.41 28.31
CA ALA A 377 8.36 11.85 28.49
C ALA A 377 9.49 12.18 29.49
N LYS A 378 9.98 11.21 30.28
CA LYS A 378 11.18 11.38 31.13
C LYS A 378 12.48 10.84 30.51
N GLY A 379 12.46 10.36 29.26
CA GLY A 379 13.67 9.80 28.62
C GLY A 379 13.58 9.58 27.10
N MET A 380 12.66 10.22 26.40
CA MET A 380 12.25 9.91 25.02
C MET A 380 13.30 10.10 23.91
N SER A 381 14.57 10.46 24.20
CA SER A 381 15.56 10.64 23.13
C SER A 381 16.43 9.42 22.83
N SER A 382 16.43 8.35 23.65
CA SER A 382 17.31 7.18 23.42
C SER A 382 16.69 5.78 23.53
N THR A 383 15.54 5.56 24.20
CA THR A 383 15.05 4.20 24.50
C THR A 383 13.93 3.67 23.59
N THR A 384 13.43 4.47 22.64
CA THR A 384 12.33 4.07 21.74
C THR A 384 12.75 4.09 20.27
N ARG A 385 12.40 3.05 19.51
CA ARG A 385 12.63 2.96 18.06
C ARG A 385 11.30 2.92 17.30
N VAL A 386 11.20 3.71 16.23
CA VAL A 386 10.08 3.63 15.26
C VAL A 386 10.60 3.03 13.96
N ILE A 387 9.90 2.01 13.46
CA ILE A 387 10.19 1.34 12.19
C ILE A 387 8.94 1.46 11.30
N CYS A 388 9.14 1.89 10.06
CA CYS A 388 8.07 2.04 9.07
C CYS A 388 8.37 1.20 7.84
N ARG A 389 7.33 0.64 7.21
CA ARG A 389 7.47 -0.14 5.97
C ARG A 389 6.86 0.62 4.79
N SER A 390 7.71 0.99 3.84
CA SER A 390 7.30 1.54 2.55
C SER A 390 6.73 0.47 1.62
N GLY A 391 6.02 0.91 0.57
CA GLY A 391 5.55 0.02 -0.50
C GLY A 391 6.67 -0.74 -1.22
N GLN A 392 6.29 -1.79 -1.95
CA GLN A 392 7.24 -2.65 -2.68
C GLN A 392 7.63 -2.04 -4.04
N SER A 393 8.93 -2.10 -4.37
CA SER A 393 9.42 -1.79 -5.72
C SER A 393 8.99 -2.87 -6.72
N PHE A 394 8.97 -2.54 -8.03
CA PHE A 394 8.67 -3.52 -9.08
C PHE A 394 9.57 -4.77 -9.00
N LYS A 395 10.87 -4.56 -8.76
CA LYS A 395 11.84 -5.64 -8.60
C LYS A 395 11.49 -6.54 -7.42
N ALA A 396 11.22 -5.96 -6.25
CA ALA A 396 10.86 -6.72 -5.05
C ALA A 396 9.52 -7.47 -5.22
N PHE A 397 8.54 -6.82 -5.85
CA PHE A 397 7.25 -7.43 -6.18
C PHE A 397 7.40 -8.64 -7.10
N ARG A 398 8.15 -8.48 -8.20
CA ARG A 398 8.40 -9.56 -9.17
C ARG A 398 9.13 -10.72 -8.50
N GLN A 399 10.22 -10.44 -7.78
CA GLN A 399 10.97 -11.47 -7.05
C GLN A 399 10.09 -12.24 -6.06
N TYR A 400 9.21 -11.54 -5.33
CA TYR A 400 8.29 -12.16 -4.39
C TYR A 400 7.28 -13.09 -5.08
N ILE A 401 6.63 -12.66 -6.16
CA ILE A 401 5.63 -13.49 -6.86
C ILE A 401 6.30 -14.64 -7.62
N GLU A 402 7.45 -14.41 -8.26
CA GLU A 402 8.22 -15.42 -8.99
C GLU A 402 8.74 -16.55 -8.10
N GLN A 403 8.68 -16.44 -6.77
CA GLN A 403 8.94 -17.58 -5.88
C GLN A 403 7.85 -18.66 -6.00
N PHE A 404 6.60 -18.27 -6.25
CA PHE A 404 5.44 -19.16 -6.19
C PHE A 404 4.91 -19.56 -7.56
N VAL A 405 5.14 -18.73 -8.57
CA VAL A 405 4.50 -18.90 -9.88
C VAL A 405 5.50 -18.85 -11.03
N HIS A 406 5.24 -19.64 -12.07
CA HIS A 406 5.89 -19.54 -13.38
C HIS A 406 4.87 -19.14 -14.45
N LEU A 407 5.26 -18.17 -15.28
CA LEU A 407 4.53 -17.87 -16.51
C LEU A 407 4.77 -18.98 -17.52
N THR A 408 3.71 -19.54 -18.08
CA THR A 408 3.73 -20.56 -19.13
C THR A 408 2.99 -20.04 -20.36
N GLY A 409 3.49 -20.33 -21.57
CA GLY A 409 2.85 -19.89 -22.82
C GLY A 409 3.24 -18.49 -23.31
N SER A 410 4.06 -17.74 -22.56
CA SER A 410 4.74 -16.56 -23.12
C SER A 410 5.81 -17.02 -24.10
N THR A 411 5.80 -16.47 -25.31
CA THR A 411 6.72 -16.84 -26.40
C THR A 411 7.99 -15.99 -26.40
N THR A 412 7.97 -14.83 -25.73
CA THR A 412 9.10 -13.88 -25.65
C THR A 412 9.29 -13.28 -24.25
N LYS A 413 10.51 -12.80 -23.95
CA LYS A 413 10.80 -12.09 -22.69
C LYS A 413 9.97 -10.81 -22.54
N GLU A 414 9.69 -10.13 -23.65
CA GLU A 414 8.94 -8.88 -23.71
C GLU A 414 7.48 -9.07 -23.27
N GLU A 415 6.83 -10.14 -23.71
CA GLU A 415 5.47 -10.51 -23.27
C GLU A 415 5.42 -10.78 -21.76
N SER A 416 6.41 -11.50 -21.23
CA SER A 416 6.53 -11.75 -19.79
C SER A 416 6.72 -10.45 -18.99
N ASP A 417 7.60 -9.56 -19.45
CA ASP A 417 7.90 -8.31 -18.77
C ASP A 417 6.69 -7.36 -18.79
N ALA A 418 5.94 -7.32 -19.90
CA ALA A 418 4.69 -6.58 -20.00
C ALA A 418 3.65 -7.07 -18.99
N TRP A 419 3.50 -8.39 -18.85
CA TRP A 419 2.56 -8.97 -17.88
C TRP A 419 2.92 -8.63 -16.44
N TRP A 420 4.20 -8.75 -16.08
CA TRP A 420 4.67 -8.40 -14.74
C TRP A 420 4.37 -6.95 -14.43
N LEU A 421 4.64 -6.06 -15.38
CA LEU A 421 4.41 -4.64 -15.21
C LEU A 421 2.92 -4.30 -15.08
N GLN A 422 2.06 -4.92 -15.88
CA GLN A 422 0.61 -4.78 -15.76
C GLN A 422 0.11 -5.23 -14.37
N THR A 423 0.55 -6.40 -13.91
CA THR A 423 0.15 -6.94 -12.60
C THR A 423 0.65 -6.06 -11.47
N TYR A 424 1.89 -5.57 -11.54
CA TYR A 424 2.42 -4.59 -10.60
C TYR A 424 1.60 -3.30 -10.60
N ASN A 425 1.21 -2.78 -11.76
CA ASN A 425 0.41 -1.55 -11.84
C ASN A 425 -1.00 -1.68 -11.25
N VAL A 426 -1.48 -2.89 -10.99
CA VAL A 426 -2.72 -3.12 -10.24
C VAL A 426 -2.43 -3.32 -8.75
N LEU A 427 -1.44 -4.14 -8.41
CA LEU A 427 -1.19 -4.60 -7.04
C LEU A 427 -0.08 -3.84 -6.30
N ARG A 428 0.52 -2.81 -6.92
CA ARG A 428 1.62 -2.04 -6.30
C ARG A 428 1.14 -1.38 -5.01
N GLY A 429 2.09 -1.27 -4.10
CA GLY A 429 1.88 -0.66 -2.81
C GLY A 429 2.20 -1.62 -1.67
N ARG A 430 1.23 -1.82 -0.78
CA ARG A 430 1.39 -2.67 0.40
C ARG A 430 1.52 -4.16 0.04
N PRO A 431 2.38 -4.93 0.73
CA PRO A 431 2.59 -6.35 0.45
C PRO A 431 1.31 -7.21 0.48
N ARG A 432 0.30 -6.82 1.27
CA ARG A 432 -0.95 -7.58 1.37
C ARG A 432 -1.65 -7.76 0.02
N PHE A 433 -1.58 -6.79 -0.90
CA PHE A 433 -2.20 -6.93 -2.22
C PHE A 433 -1.58 -8.07 -3.03
N ALA A 434 -0.24 -8.13 -3.08
CA ALA A 434 0.49 -9.21 -3.73
C ALA A 434 0.23 -10.56 -3.04
N ALA A 435 0.23 -10.59 -1.70
CA ALA A 435 -0.05 -11.80 -0.93
C ALA A 435 -1.47 -12.33 -1.17
N THR A 436 -2.49 -11.48 -1.18
CA THR A 436 -3.87 -11.88 -1.48
C THR A 436 -4.01 -12.42 -2.91
N PHE A 437 -3.31 -11.81 -3.88
CA PHE A 437 -3.26 -12.34 -5.23
C PHE A 437 -2.67 -13.75 -5.29
N LEU A 438 -1.51 -13.95 -4.65
CA LEU A 438 -0.88 -15.26 -4.58
C LEU A 438 -1.78 -16.28 -3.86
N GLU A 439 -2.30 -15.96 -2.67
CA GLU A 439 -3.22 -16.83 -1.91
C GLU A 439 -4.41 -17.28 -2.78
N LEU A 440 -4.95 -16.38 -3.63
CA LEU A 440 -6.02 -16.74 -4.57
C LEU A 440 -5.52 -17.56 -5.76
N CYS A 441 -4.35 -17.24 -6.33
CA CYS A 441 -3.70 -18.07 -7.36
C CYS A 441 -3.54 -19.50 -6.88
N ILE A 442 -3.05 -19.71 -5.66
CA ILE A 442 -2.84 -21.04 -5.06
C ILE A 442 -4.18 -21.78 -4.89
N ARG A 443 -5.21 -21.10 -4.37
CA ARG A 443 -6.57 -21.69 -4.23
C ARG A 443 -7.14 -22.15 -5.58
N VAL A 444 -6.97 -21.35 -6.63
CA VAL A 444 -7.57 -21.60 -7.94
C VAL A 444 -6.74 -22.60 -8.77
N LEU A 445 -5.43 -22.38 -8.87
CA LEU A 445 -4.55 -23.10 -9.79
C LEU A 445 -4.11 -24.47 -9.26
N CYS A 446 -3.96 -24.65 -7.94
CA CYS A 446 -3.68 -25.99 -7.39
C CYS A 446 -4.88 -26.95 -7.50
N ARG A 447 -6.07 -26.44 -7.83
CA ARG A 447 -7.33 -27.20 -7.88
C ARG A 447 -7.95 -27.26 -9.28
N ALA A 448 -7.44 -26.48 -10.23
CA ALA A 448 -7.90 -26.45 -11.61
C ALA A 448 -7.33 -27.65 -12.40
N PRO A 449 -8.12 -28.34 -13.25
CA PRO A 449 -7.53 -29.23 -14.25
C PRO A 449 -6.52 -28.46 -15.10
N ALA A 450 -5.43 -29.13 -15.49
CA ALA A 450 -4.30 -28.52 -16.19
C ALA A 450 -4.77 -27.60 -17.33
N GLY A 451 -4.65 -26.28 -17.14
CA GLY A 451 -4.98 -25.27 -18.16
C GLY A 451 -6.20 -24.38 -17.91
N SER A 452 -6.91 -24.44 -16.77
CA SER A 452 -8.16 -23.65 -16.59
C SER A 452 -8.07 -22.51 -15.55
N GLY A 453 -7.17 -21.54 -15.75
CA GLY A 453 -7.17 -20.29 -14.99
C GLY A 453 -6.57 -19.14 -15.80
N SER A 454 -7.42 -18.25 -16.33
CA SER A 454 -6.93 -17.00 -16.93
C SER A 454 -6.46 -16.06 -15.82
N LEU A 455 -5.23 -15.57 -15.92
CA LEU A 455 -4.65 -14.61 -14.98
C LEU A 455 -5.47 -13.34 -14.84
N GLY A 456 -6.01 -12.85 -15.95
CA GLY A 456 -6.89 -11.68 -15.94
C GLY A 456 -8.14 -11.93 -15.10
N ALA A 457 -8.67 -13.16 -15.10
CA ALA A 457 -9.81 -13.52 -14.27
C ALA A 457 -9.44 -13.59 -12.78
N ILE A 458 -8.26 -14.11 -12.43
CA ILE A 458 -7.78 -14.13 -11.05
C ILE A 458 -7.55 -12.70 -10.56
N LEU A 459 -6.86 -11.86 -11.34
CA LEU A 459 -6.59 -10.47 -10.99
C LEU A 459 -7.90 -9.67 -10.81
N SER A 460 -8.88 -9.88 -11.70
CA SER A 460 -10.21 -9.30 -11.58
C SER A 460 -10.92 -9.74 -10.30
N LYS A 461 -10.82 -11.02 -9.92
CA LYS A 461 -11.41 -11.54 -8.68
C LYS A 461 -10.73 -10.98 -7.43
N VAL A 462 -9.40 -10.88 -7.40
CA VAL A 462 -8.66 -10.22 -6.30
C VAL A 462 -9.15 -8.80 -6.12
N ARG A 463 -9.28 -8.05 -7.22
CA ARG A 463 -9.80 -6.69 -7.18
C ARG A 463 -11.22 -6.65 -6.61
N GLN A 464 -12.12 -7.53 -7.07
CA GLN A 464 -13.47 -7.62 -6.52
C GLN A 464 -13.42 -7.85 -5.01
N GLU A 465 -12.62 -8.79 -4.52
CA GLU A 465 -12.48 -9.06 -3.09
C GLU A 465 -11.91 -7.88 -2.31
N LEU A 466 -10.91 -7.17 -2.86
CA LEU A 466 -10.26 -6.02 -2.21
C LEU A 466 -11.09 -4.73 -2.29
N LEU A 467 -12.05 -4.64 -3.20
CA LEU A 467 -12.96 -3.50 -3.39
C LEU A 467 -14.41 -3.80 -2.96
N ARG A 468 -14.67 -4.98 -2.37
CA ARG A 468 -16.01 -5.37 -1.91
C ARG A 468 -16.56 -4.41 -0.86
N SER A 469 -17.74 -3.86 -1.10
CA SER A 469 -18.40 -2.89 -0.22
C SER A 469 -18.93 -3.49 1.08
N ASP A 470 -19.07 -4.81 1.16
CA ASP A 470 -19.62 -5.55 2.29
C ASP A 470 -18.54 -6.22 3.16
N SER A 471 -17.27 -6.04 2.83
CA SER A 471 -16.13 -6.56 3.59
C SER A 471 -15.49 -5.43 4.38
N ASP A 472 -15.57 -5.50 5.71
CA ASP A 472 -14.95 -4.51 6.62
C ASP A 472 -13.43 -4.34 6.41
N LYS A 473 -12.77 -5.36 5.82
CA LYS A 473 -11.34 -5.41 5.56
C LYS A 473 -10.94 -4.87 4.17
N SER A 474 -11.91 -4.49 3.33
CA SER A 474 -11.64 -4.00 1.98
C SER A 474 -11.13 -2.56 1.96
N VAL A 475 -10.50 -2.17 0.86
CA VAL A 475 -10.08 -0.79 0.64
C VAL A 475 -11.30 0.12 0.43
N TYR A 476 -12.38 -0.42 -0.13
CA TYR A 476 -13.66 0.30 -0.24
C TYR A 476 -14.24 0.64 1.15
N ALA A 477 -14.20 -0.30 2.09
CA ALA A 477 -14.62 -0.07 3.46
C ALA A 477 -13.77 1.00 4.16
N ALA A 478 -12.48 1.13 3.80
CA ALA A 478 -11.64 2.23 4.28
C ALA A 478 -12.16 3.60 3.81
N VAL A 479 -12.61 3.71 2.55
CA VAL A 479 -13.22 4.94 2.01
C VAL A 479 -14.57 5.22 2.70
N GLN A 480 -15.38 4.19 2.94
CA GLN A 480 -16.63 4.34 3.70
C GLN A 480 -16.38 4.88 5.11
N ARG A 481 -15.37 4.36 5.81
CA ARG A 481 -14.96 4.85 7.14
C ARG A 481 -14.52 6.30 7.10
N LEU A 482 -13.71 6.68 6.11
CA LEU A 482 -13.30 8.07 5.91
C LEU A 482 -14.53 8.99 5.74
N HIS A 483 -15.45 8.62 4.85
CA HIS A 483 -16.66 9.40 4.61
C HIS A 483 -17.54 9.49 5.88
N ALA A 484 -17.61 8.41 6.66
CA ALA A 484 -18.37 8.37 7.92
C ALA A 484 -17.80 9.28 9.00
N ARG A 485 -16.50 9.65 8.96
CA ARG A 485 -15.90 10.61 9.91
C ARG A 485 -16.52 12.01 9.82
N ARG A 486 -17.15 12.36 8.69
CA ARG A 486 -17.70 13.71 8.43
C ARG A 486 -16.67 14.84 8.66
N ASN A 487 -15.38 14.58 8.43
CA ASN A 487 -14.32 15.58 8.44
C ASN A 487 -14.14 16.12 7.01
N PRO A 488 -14.61 17.34 6.68
CA PRO A 488 -14.59 17.84 5.31
C PRO A 488 -13.17 18.09 4.80
N THR A 489 -12.25 18.52 5.67
CA THR A 489 -10.85 18.79 5.31
C THR A 489 -10.16 17.51 4.88
N LEU A 490 -10.22 16.46 5.71
CA LEU A 490 -9.60 15.18 5.43
C LEU A 490 -10.25 14.49 4.20
N TRP A 491 -11.58 14.57 4.09
CA TRP A 491 -12.31 14.05 2.94
C TRP A 491 -11.91 14.74 1.64
N ASN A 492 -11.91 16.07 1.61
CA ASN A 492 -11.53 16.85 0.43
C ASN A 492 -10.09 16.56 0.03
N PHE A 493 -9.17 16.51 0.99
CA PHE A 493 -7.77 16.17 0.74
C PHE A 493 -7.59 14.78 0.14
N ALA A 494 -8.25 13.76 0.70
CA ALA A 494 -8.19 12.40 0.16
C ALA A 494 -8.78 12.30 -1.25
N VAL A 495 -9.92 12.97 -1.49
CA VAL A 495 -10.58 13.03 -2.79
C VAL A 495 -9.66 13.72 -3.81
N ASP A 496 -9.05 14.84 -3.43
CA ASP A 496 -8.14 15.61 -4.27
C ASP A 496 -6.91 14.77 -4.68
N ILE A 497 -6.30 14.07 -3.73
CA ILE A 497 -5.16 13.20 -4.02
C ILE A 497 -5.57 12.03 -4.92
N CYS A 498 -6.70 11.38 -4.64
CA CYS A 498 -7.17 10.27 -5.47
C CYS A 498 -7.49 10.74 -6.90
N ALA A 499 -8.10 11.92 -7.05
CA ALA A 499 -8.35 12.51 -8.37
C ALA A 499 -7.02 12.80 -9.10
N SER A 500 -6.04 13.40 -8.43
CA SER A 500 -4.72 13.65 -9.00
C SER A 500 -4.06 12.35 -9.46
N TYR A 501 -4.08 11.31 -8.62
CA TYR A 501 -3.55 10.00 -8.98
C TYR A 501 -4.27 9.41 -10.19
N LEU A 502 -5.61 9.44 -10.23
CA LEU A 502 -6.40 8.87 -11.33
C LEU A 502 -6.16 9.57 -12.66
N TYR A 503 -6.00 10.91 -12.66
CA TYR A 503 -5.88 11.67 -13.91
C TYR A 503 -4.44 12.03 -14.29
N MET A 504 -3.45 11.80 -13.43
CA MET A 504 -2.04 12.12 -13.71
C MET A 504 -1.09 10.93 -13.52
N GLY A 505 -1.52 9.89 -12.79
CA GLY A 505 -0.70 8.72 -12.48
C GLY A 505 0.44 9.01 -11.49
N THR A 506 0.40 10.15 -10.80
CA THR A 506 1.46 10.61 -9.90
C THR A 506 1.14 10.30 -8.44
N ALA A 507 2.12 9.78 -7.72
CA ALA A 507 2.04 9.64 -6.27
C ALA A 507 2.02 11.02 -5.59
N VAL A 508 1.24 11.15 -4.51
CA VAL A 508 1.24 12.36 -3.68
C VAL A 508 1.83 12.04 -2.32
N VAL A 509 2.71 12.92 -1.84
CA VAL A 509 3.37 12.84 -0.53
C VAL A 509 2.91 14.02 0.31
N PHE A 510 2.68 13.78 1.60
CA PHE A 510 2.23 14.79 2.57
C PHE A 510 2.86 14.54 3.94
N PHE A 511 2.99 15.61 4.73
CA PHE A 511 3.68 15.60 6.04
C PHE A 511 2.82 16.20 7.15
N GLN A 512 1.68 16.81 6.80
CA GLN A 512 0.77 17.40 7.76
C GLN A 512 0.15 16.32 8.63
N ARG A 513 0.26 16.49 9.95
CA ARG A 513 -0.21 15.51 10.94
C ARG A 513 -1.70 15.19 10.80
N GLU A 514 -2.52 16.19 10.49
CA GLU A 514 -3.96 16.05 10.27
C GLU A 514 -4.34 15.07 9.14
N TYR A 515 -3.44 14.84 8.17
CA TYR A 515 -3.67 13.91 7.06
C TYR A 515 -3.12 12.51 7.32
N LEU A 516 -2.33 12.31 8.38
CA LEU A 516 -1.82 10.98 8.74
C LEU A 516 -2.93 10.00 9.15
N GLU A 517 -4.12 10.50 9.51
CA GLU A 517 -5.31 9.65 9.69
C GLU A 517 -5.62 8.82 8.43
N LEU A 518 -5.25 9.28 7.22
CA LEU A 518 -5.38 8.47 6.00
C LEU A 518 -4.55 7.18 6.04
N VAL A 519 -3.41 7.19 6.74
CA VAL A 519 -2.59 5.99 6.93
C VAL A 519 -3.32 4.98 7.80
N GLU A 520 -3.91 5.43 8.91
CA GLU A 520 -4.65 4.62 9.88
C GLU A 520 -5.92 4.03 9.29
N LEU A 521 -6.63 4.80 8.46
CA LEU A 521 -7.83 4.34 7.78
C LEU A 521 -7.54 3.25 6.74
N GLY A 522 -6.28 3.12 6.31
CA GLY A 522 -5.88 2.17 5.29
C GLY A 522 -5.82 2.77 3.88
N LEU A 523 -5.75 4.10 3.73
CA LEU A 523 -5.81 4.83 2.45
C LEU A 523 -4.47 5.45 2.03
N ALA A 524 -3.50 5.54 2.94
CA ALA A 524 -2.15 6.02 2.62
C ALA A 524 -1.08 5.11 3.24
N GLN A 525 0.11 5.14 2.66
CA GLN A 525 1.30 4.49 3.21
C GLN A 525 2.09 5.47 4.08
N LEU A 526 2.80 4.93 5.06
CA LEU A 526 3.74 5.70 5.88
C LEU A 526 5.16 5.40 5.42
N GLN A 527 5.96 6.45 5.24
CA GLN A 527 7.36 6.36 4.84
C GLN A 527 8.21 7.25 5.75
N THR A 528 9.48 6.91 5.93
CA THR A 528 10.47 7.75 6.61
C THR A 528 11.37 8.39 5.55
N LYS A 529 11.60 9.71 5.66
CA LYS A 529 12.51 10.41 4.75
C LYS A 529 13.90 10.56 5.38
N GLY A 530 14.91 10.04 4.67
CA GLY A 530 16.32 10.30 4.91
C GLY A 530 16.83 9.98 6.33
N THR A 531 17.95 10.59 6.69
CA THR A 531 18.57 10.49 8.03
C THR A 531 17.79 11.25 9.11
N THR A 532 16.89 12.16 8.72
CA THR A 532 16.11 13.03 9.62
C THR A 532 14.93 12.32 10.30
N ARG A 533 14.62 11.06 9.93
CA ARG A 533 13.52 10.25 10.50
C ARG A 533 12.14 10.94 10.46
N SER A 534 11.92 11.94 9.60
CA SER A 534 10.61 12.59 9.46
C SER A 534 9.63 11.65 8.77
N LEU A 535 8.43 11.54 9.33
CA LEU A 535 7.37 10.64 8.87
C LEU A 535 6.50 11.34 7.83
N GLU A 536 6.31 10.68 6.69
CA GLU A 536 5.57 11.20 5.54
C GLU A 536 4.48 10.20 5.13
N GLY A 537 3.29 10.69 4.85
CA GLY A 537 2.22 9.93 4.22
C GLY A 537 2.36 9.97 2.71
N ARG A 538 2.07 8.85 2.04
CA ARG A 538 2.11 8.75 0.58
C ARG A 538 0.93 7.94 0.05
N ILE A 539 0.23 8.46 -0.97
CA ILE A 539 -0.77 7.70 -1.71
C ILE A 539 -0.18 7.39 -3.09
N ASP A 540 0.06 6.10 -3.34
CA ASP A 540 0.63 5.58 -4.59
C ASP A 540 0.05 4.19 -4.94
N GLU A 541 -1.16 3.92 -4.44
CA GLU A 541 -1.79 2.60 -4.49
C GLU A 541 -2.99 2.66 -5.45
N PRO A 542 -2.92 2.00 -6.62
CA PRO A 542 -3.99 2.02 -7.61
C PRO A 542 -5.33 1.55 -7.04
N LEU A 543 -5.31 0.53 -6.18
CA LEU A 543 -6.51 0.02 -5.53
C LEU A 543 -7.16 1.03 -4.57
N VAL A 544 -6.39 1.92 -3.93
CA VAL A 544 -6.95 3.00 -3.10
C VAL A 544 -7.66 4.02 -3.97
N ALA A 545 -7.00 4.51 -5.01
CA ALA A 545 -7.59 5.47 -5.93
C ALA A 545 -8.83 4.89 -6.63
N ARG A 546 -8.79 3.60 -6.97
CA ARG A 546 -9.93 2.88 -7.55
C ARG A 546 -11.09 2.72 -6.55
N ALA A 547 -10.80 2.40 -5.29
CA ALA A 547 -11.82 2.33 -4.24
C ALA A 547 -12.53 3.69 -4.07
N MET A 548 -11.76 4.79 -4.05
CA MET A 548 -12.31 6.14 -3.99
C MET A 548 -13.20 6.44 -5.20
N PHE A 549 -12.73 6.10 -6.41
CA PHE A 549 -13.51 6.26 -7.64
C PHE A 549 -14.84 5.49 -7.60
N GLU A 550 -14.80 4.22 -7.21
CA GLU A 550 -16.00 3.38 -7.13
C GLU A 550 -16.97 3.90 -6.06
N PHE A 551 -16.46 4.30 -4.89
CA PHE A 551 -17.28 4.91 -3.84
C PHE A 551 -17.94 6.21 -4.32
N CYS A 552 -17.17 7.14 -4.92
CA CYS A 552 -17.70 8.40 -5.45
C CYS A 552 -18.77 8.14 -6.51
N ARG A 553 -18.53 7.21 -7.45
CA ARG A 553 -19.50 6.79 -8.46
C ARG A 553 -20.79 6.29 -7.82
N ASP A 554 -20.70 5.40 -6.82
CA ASP A 554 -21.87 4.84 -6.14
C ASP A 554 -22.65 5.92 -5.37
N LYS A 555 -21.96 6.97 -4.90
CA LYS A 555 -22.55 8.17 -4.28
C LYS A 555 -22.95 9.26 -5.28
N LYS A 556 -22.82 9.02 -6.59
CA LYS A 556 -23.05 10.01 -7.67
C LYS A 556 -22.24 11.30 -7.49
N MET A 557 -21.06 11.18 -6.90
CA MET A 557 -20.07 12.24 -6.80
C MET A 557 -19.14 12.16 -8.00
N ASP A 558 -19.02 13.24 -8.74
CA ASP A 558 -18.15 13.29 -9.90
C ASP A 558 -16.78 13.89 -9.53
N LEU A 559 -15.75 13.03 -9.57
CA LEU A 559 -14.37 13.39 -9.28
C LEU A 559 -13.80 14.42 -10.28
N ALA A 560 -14.36 14.51 -11.49
CA ALA A 560 -13.94 15.50 -12.50
C ALA A 560 -14.12 16.94 -11.99
N HIS A 561 -15.12 17.19 -11.14
CA HIS A 561 -15.37 18.50 -10.54
C HIS A 561 -14.20 19.01 -9.70
N ARG A 562 -13.33 18.12 -9.17
CA ARG A 562 -12.13 18.54 -8.45
C ARG A 562 -11.11 19.21 -9.34
N VAL A 563 -10.96 18.73 -10.57
CA VAL A 563 -10.04 19.35 -11.53
C VAL A 563 -10.57 20.73 -11.94
N PHE A 564 -11.88 20.87 -12.16
CA PHE A 564 -12.49 22.20 -12.39
C PHE A 564 -12.30 23.14 -11.20
N HIS A 565 -12.42 22.64 -9.97
CA HIS A 565 -12.14 23.44 -8.77
C HIS A 565 -10.70 23.95 -8.75
N TRP A 566 -9.71 23.08 -9.00
CA TRP A 566 -8.30 23.49 -9.07
C TRP A 566 -8.02 24.48 -10.21
N MET A 567 -8.66 24.30 -11.37
CA MET A 567 -8.58 25.26 -12.48
C MET A 567 -9.11 26.63 -12.06
N GLY A 568 -10.25 26.68 -11.35
CA GLY A 568 -10.82 27.92 -10.83
C GLY A 568 -9.90 28.63 -9.84
N LEU A 569 -9.28 27.88 -8.92
CA LEU A 569 -8.29 28.41 -7.96
C LEU A 569 -7.00 28.89 -8.65
N SER A 570 -6.63 28.28 -9.77
CA SER A 570 -5.40 28.58 -10.52
C SER A 570 -5.60 29.59 -11.64
N LYS A 571 -6.73 30.30 -11.68
CA LYS A 571 -7.10 31.22 -12.77
C LYS A 571 -6.06 32.31 -13.04
N SER A 572 -5.34 32.76 -12.01
CA SER A 572 -4.26 33.75 -12.14
C SER A 572 -2.99 33.21 -12.81
N ASN A 573 -2.87 31.89 -12.98
CA ASN A 573 -1.75 31.24 -13.64
C ASN A 573 -2.24 30.49 -14.90
N PRO A 574 -2.12 31.11 -16.09
CA PRO A 574 -2.58 30.51 -17.35
C PRO A 574 -1.91 29.16 -17.66
N SER A 575 -0.64 28.99 -17.31
CA SER A 575 0.10 27.74 -17.53
C SER A 575 -0.47 26.60 -16.68
N THR A 576 -0.74 26.84 -15.40
CA THR A 576 -1.39 25.85 -14.52
C THR A 576 -2.79 25.51 -14.98
N SER A 577 -3.58 26.52 -15.38
CA SER A 577 -4.93 26.31 -15.90
C SER A 577 -4.92 25.49 -17.20
N GLY A 578 -3.97 25.76 -18.11
CA GLY A 578 -3.78 24.98 -19.33
C GLY A 578 -3.42 23.52 -19.04
N PHE A 579 -2.47 23.28 -18.14
CA PHE A 579 -2.08 21.93 -17.72
C PHE A 579 -3.24 21.16 -17.06
N LEU A 580 -4.01 21.81 -16.18
CA LEU A 580 -5.18 21.18 -15.55
C LEU A 580 -6.28 20.89 -16.56
N TRP A 581 -6.41 21.69 -17.62
CA TRP A 581 -7.32 21.38 -18.71
C TRP A 581 -6.89 20.12 -19.46
N GLU A 582 -5.60 19.98 -19.77
CA GLU A 582 -5.05 18.75 -20.39
C GLU A 582 -5.40 17.50 -19.56
N ILE A 583 -5.38 17.60 -18.23
CA ILE A 583 -5.72 16.51 -17.30
C ILE A 583 -7.20 16.08 -17.39
N ILE A 584 -8.13 17.00 -17.70
CA ILE A 584 -9.57 16.68 -17.75
C ILE A 584 -10.05 16.20 -19.13
N LEU A 585 -9.31 16.52 -20.20
CA LEU A 585 -9.65 16.11 -21.58
C LEU A 585 -9.84 14.61 -21.80
N PRO A 586 -9.12 13.68 -21.14
CA PRO A 586 -9.39 12.25 -21.23
C PRO A 586 -10.87 11.85 -21.04
N ILE A 587 -11.63 12.60 -20.23
CA ILE A 587 -13.06 12.36 -20.03
C ILE A 587 -13.85 12.66 -21.31
N GLU A 588 -13.63 13.83 -21.93
CA GLU A 588 -14.33 14.21 -23.17
C GLU A 588 -13.86 13.36 -24.36
N LEU A 589 -12.57 13.02 -24.42
CA LEU A 589 -12.03 12.11 -25.42
C LEU A 589 -12.67 10.72 -25.31
N SER A 590 -12.89 10.23 -24.09
CA SER A 590 -13.59 8.96 -23.88
C SER A 590 -15.03 9.01 -24.36
N LYS A 591 -15.76 10.12 -24.13
CA LYS A 591 -17.13 10.29 -24.66
C LYS A 591 -17.16 10.36 -26.19
N LEU A 592 -16.19 11.04 -26.79
CA LEU A 592 -16.08 11.18 -28.25
C LEU A 592 -15.84 9.82 -28.93
N PHE A 593 -14.93 9.02 -28.39
CA PHE A 593 -14.43 7.81 -29.06
C PHE A 593 -14.97 6.50 -28.54
N CYS A 594 -15.63 6.44 -27.37
CA CYS A 594 -16.25 5.21 -26.86
C CYS A 594 -17.77 5.25 -27.05
N GLY A 595 -18.27 4.63 -28.13
CA GLY A 595 -19.70 4.53 -28.39
C GLY A 595 -20.05 3.40 -29.35
N ASP A 596 -21.33 3.01 -29.36
CA ASP A 596 -21.83 1.88 -30.16
C ASP A 596 -22.07 2.24 -31.65
N LYS A 597 -21.93 3.52 -32.01
CA LYS A 597 -22.16 4.03 -33.37
C LYS A 597 -20.83 4.20 -34.11
N ALA A 598 -20.92 4.13 -35.45
CA ALA A 598 -19.80 4.43 -36.32
C ALA A 598 -19.22 5.83 -36.05
N LEU A 599 -17.89 5.94 -35.91
CA LEU A 599 -17.25 7.21 -35.57
C LEU A 599 -17.54 8.31 -36.60
N LYS A 600 -17.67 7.95 -37.89
CA LYS A 600 -18.05 8.91 -38.94
C LYS A 600 -19.34 9.67 -38.63
N SER A 601 -20.29 9.05 -37.92
CA SER A 601 -21.61 9.63 -37.64
C SER A 601 -21.57 10.78 -36.62
N HIS A 602 -20.44 10.95 -35.93
CA HIS A 602 -20.30 12.00 -34.94
C HIS A 602 -20.15 13.38 -35.62
N PRO A 603 -20.78 14.46 -35.10
CA PRO A 603 -20.84 15.77 -35.77
C PRO A 603 -19.48 16.35 -36.21
N LEU A 604 -18.41 16.09 -35.44
CA LEU A 604 -17.04 16.52 -35.78
C LEU A 604 -16.49 15.92 -37.08
N PHE A 605 -17.04 14.78 -37.53
CA PHE A 605 -16.61 14.06 -38.73
C PHE A 605 -17.60 14.21 -39.90
N SER A 606 -18.79 14.75 -39.61
CA SER A 606 -19.87 14.94 -40.59
C SER A 606 -19.47 15.65 -41.89
N PRO A 607 -18.59 16.67 -41.89
CA PRO A 607 -18.23 17.37 -43.12
C PRO A 607 -17.40 16.52 -44.11
N LEU A 608 -16.88 15.36 -43.68
CA LEU A 608 -15.93 14.55 -44.46
C LEU A 608 -16.39 13.11 -44.67
N HIS A 609 -17.68 12.80 -44.49
CA HIS A 609 -18.20 11.42 -44.56
C HIS A 609 -17.72 10.61 -45.78
N SER A 610 -17.54 11.24 -46.95
CA SER A 610 -17.11 10.57 -48.19
C SER A 610 -15.59 10.41 -48.34
N SER A 611 -14.79 11.10 -47.53
CA SER A 611 -13.33 11.15 -47.65
C SER A 611 -12.59 10.47 -46.50
N LEU A 612 -13.31 10.11 -45.42
CA LEU A 612 -12.73 9.42 -44.27
C LEU A 612 -12.30 7.99 -44.62
N PRO A 613 -11.23 7.47 -43.99
CA PRO A 613 -10.86 6.07 -44.11
C PRO A 613 -12.01 5.13 -43.72
N SER A 614 -12.12 3.98 -44.39
CA SER A 614 -13.25 3.04 -44.24
C SER A 614 -13.43 2.52 -42.82
N TYR A 615 -12.38 2.45 -42.00
CA TYR A 615 -12.48 2.03 -40.61
C TYR A 615 -13.31 3.00 -39.72
N PHE A 616 -13.55 4.25 -40.16
CA PHE A 616 -14.48 5.18 -39.49
C PHE A 616 -15.95 4.74 -39.58
N ASP A 617 -16.26 3.76 -40.44
CA ASP A 617 -17.59 3.15 -40.56
C ASP A 617 -17.94 2.23 -39.38
N TYR A 618 -16.97 1.96 -38.49
CA TYR A 618 -17.12 1.05 -37.37
C TYR A 618 -17.16 1.81 -36.03
N PRO A 619 -17.79 1.22 -35.00
CA PRO A 619 -17.66 1.69 -33.63
C PRO A 619 -16.18 1.72 -33.20
N ALA A 620 -15.87 2.71 -32.37
CA ALA A 620 -14.54 2.92 -31.83
C ALA A 620 -14.57 2.78 -30.30
N ARG A 621 -13.40 2.53 -29.72
CA ARG A 621 -13.17 2.65 -28.28
C ARG A 621 -11.74 3.07 -28.00
N ILE A 622 -11.53 3.78 -26.91
CA ILE A 622 -10.18 4.01 -26.38
C ILE A 622 -9.59 2.64 -26.00
N ARG A 623 -8.37 2.36 -26.45
CA ARG A 623 -7.67 1.12 -26.12
C ARG A 623 -7.25 1.15 -24.65
N THR A 624 -7.81 0.27 -23.84
CA THR A 624 -7.57 0.23 -22.39
C THR A 624 -6.45 -0.74 -21.99
N TYR A 625 -5.90 -1.51 -22.92
CA TYR A 625 -4.79 -2.47 -22.71
C TYR A 625 -4.99 -3.46 -21.52
N GLY A 626 -6.24 -3.65 -21.06
CA GLY A 626 -6.52 -4.40 -19.84
C GLY A 626 -5.96 -3.74 -18.57
N ILE A 627 -5.67 -2.45 -18.61
CA ILE A 627 -5.08 -1.67 -17.52
C ILE A 627 -6.20 -1.04 -16.71
N GLU A 628 -6.28 -1.43 -15.45
CA GLU A 628 -7.27 -0.94 -14.50
C GLU A 628 -6.65 0.09 -13.52
N GLY A 629 -5.66 0.83 -14.02
CA GLY A 629 -4.88 1.85 -13.30
C GLY A 629 -5.41 3.28 -13.49
N PRO A 630 -4.56 4.31 -13.39
CA PRO A 630 -4.98 5.69 -13.66
C PRO A 630 -5.44 5.83 -15.12
N ASN A 631 -6.37 6.75 -15.38
CA ASN A 631 -6.85 7.07 -16.72
C ASN A 631 -5.72 7.64 -17.57
N ALA A 632 -4.81 8.40 -16.97
CA ALA A 632 -3.63 8.91 -17.65
C ALA A 632 -2.36 8.75 -16.80
N VAL A 633 -1.21 8.64 -17.47
CA VAL A 633 0.10 8.66 -16.84
C VAL A 633 0.92 9.80 -17.45
N LYS A 634 1.58 10.58 -16.59
CA LYS A 634 2.53 11.60 -17.01
C LYS A 634 3.92 11.03 -17.23
N ALA A 635 4.64 11.58 -18.22
CA ALA A 635 6.02 11.23 -18.47
C ALA A 635 6.92 11.49 -17.25
N THR A 636 7.89 10.60 -17.06
CA THR A 636 8.95 10.71 -16.05
C THR A 636 10.31 10.47 -16.71
N ASN A 637 11.40 10.67 -15.96
CA ASN A 637 12.75 10.40 -16.46
C ASN A 637 12.92 8.95 -16.98
N ASN A 638 12.17 7.99 -16.42
CA ASN A 638 12.29 6.57 -16.74
C ASN A 638 11.14 6.04 -17.61
N TYR A 639 10.14 6.87 -17.93
CA TYR A 639 8.96 6.46 -18.68
C TYR A 639 8.48 7.63 -19.55
N ARG A 640 8.87 7.59 -20.82
CA ARG A 640 8.69 8.64 -21.83
C ARG A 640 7.80 8.14 -22.96
N LEU A 641 7.53 8.98 -23.97
CA LEU A 641 6.62 8.61 -25.08
C LEU A 641 7.03 7.31 -25.78
N THR A 642 8.33 7.06 -25.94
CA THR A 642 8.82 5.83 -26.55
C THR A 642 8.51 4.60 -25.69
N GLN A 643 8.66 4.67 -24.36
CA GLN A 643 8.25 3.55 -23.50
C GLN A 643 6.73 3.34 -23.51
N TYR A 644 5.95 4.43 -23.56
CA TYR A 644 4.48 4.34 -23.62
C TYR A 644 3.98 3.63 -24.88
N LEU A 645 4.50 3.98 -26.07
CA LEU A 645 4.06 3.36 -27.31
C LEU A 645 4.48 1.89 -27.40
N ALA A 646 5.58 1.49 -26.76
CA ALA A 646 5.95 0.08 -26.67
C ALA A 646 5.11 -0.70 -25.65
N ASN A 647 4.92 -0.13 -24.46
CA ASN A 647 4.27 -0.79 -23.33
C ASN A 647 3.45 0.21 -22.50
N PRO A 648 2.23 0.52 -22.94
CA PRO A 648 1.40 1.55 -22.33
C PRO A 648 1.00 1.16 -20.91
N LEU A 649 1.02 2.13 -19.98
CA LEU A 649 0.64 1.96 -18.57
C LEU A 649 -0.70 2.61 -18.20
N ALA A 650 -1.35 3.26 -19.15
CA ALA A 650 -2.68 3.85 -19.03
C ALA A 650 -3.30 4.06 -20.42
N PRO A 651 -4.62 4.25 -20.53
CA PRO A 651 -5.26 4.59 -21.80
C PRO A 651 -4.72 5.88 -22.42
N PHE A 652 -4.42 6.88 -21.58
CA PHE A 652 -3.89 8.18 -22.00
C PHE A 652 -2.48 8.42 -21.45
N PHE A 653 -1.67 9.17 -22.18
CA PHE A 653 -0.31 9.53 -21.78
C PHE A 653 -0.08 11.03 -21.97
N LEU A 654 0.52 11.67 -20.97
CA LEU A 654 0.93 13.08 -21.00
C LEU A 654 2.46 13.13 -21.23
N PRO A 655 2.93 13.36 -22.47
CA PRO A 655 4.34 13.24 -22.82
C PRO A 655 5.25 14.25 -22.13
N GLU A 656 6.55 14.01 -22.21
CA GLU A 656 7.53 14.99 -21.80
C GLU A 656 7.50 16.21 -22.74
N PHE A 657 7.89 17.37 -22.21
CA PHE A 657 7.84 18.66 -22.90
C PHE A 657 8.45 18.68 -24.31
N ARG A 658 9.46 17.83 -24.58
CA ARG A 658 10.14 17.78 -25.88
C ARG A 658 9.49 16.87 -26.91
N ALA A 659 8.53 16.04 -26.53
CA ALA A 659 7.94 15.05 -27.44
C ALA A 659 7.14 15.71 -28.57
N GLY A 660 6.40 16.78 -28.26
CA GLY A 660 5.53 17.49 -29.21
C GLY A 660 4.09 17.58 -28.68
N PRO A 661 3.32 16.48 -28.69
CA PRO A 661 1.91 16.51 -28.28
C PRO A 661 1.75 16.61 -26.77
N ASP A 662 0.60 17.13 -26.33
CA ASP A 662 0.25 17.22 -24.90
C ASP A 662 -0.42 15.93 -24.40
N ILE A 663 -1.18 15.24 -25.27
CA ILE A 663 -1.82 13.95 -24.96
C ILE A 663 -1.62 12.96 -26.10
N VAL A 664 -1.27 11.72 -25.75
CA VAL A 664 -1.18 10.59 -26.69
C VAL A 664 -2.07 9.45 -26.19
N PHE A 665 -2.81 8.83 -27.09
CA PHE A 665 -3.66 7.67 -26.81
C PHE A 665 -3.88 6.85 -28.07
N ALA A 666 -4.55 5.71 -27.94
CA ALA A 666 -4.87 4.85 -29.07
C ALA A 666 -6.36 4.50 -29.12
N ILE A 667 -6.90 4.43 -30.33
CA ILE A 667 -8.27 4.05 -30.60
C ILE A 667 -8.26 2.68 -31.26
N GLU A 668 -9.12 1.79 -30.80
CA GLU A 668 -9.40 0.51 -31.45
C GLU A 668 -10.77 0.57 -32.13
N PHE A 669 -10.79 0.35 -33.43
CA PHE A 669 -12.00 0.21 -34.23
C PHE A 669 -12.45 -1.24 -34.27
N ALA A 670 -13.76 -1.46 -34.17
CA ALA A 670 -14.39 -2.78 -34.20
C ALA A 670 -14.44 -3.39 -35.61
N THR A 671 -13.34 -3.31 -36.35
CA THR A 671 -13.14 -4.01 -37.63
C THR A 671 -12.77 -5.48 -37.40
N SER A 672 -12.76 -6.27 -38.47
CA SER A 672 -12.29 -7.66 -38.44
C SER A 672 -11.14 -7.82 -39.46
N PRO A 673 -9.86 -7.91 -39.02
CA PRO A 673 -9.38 -7.82 -37.63
C PRO A 673 -9.49 -6.39 -37.03
N PRO A 674 -9.46 -6.23 -35.69
CA PRO A 674 -9.53 -4.92 -35.04
C PRO A 674 -8.36 -4.01 -35.46
N MET A 675 -8.67 -2.75 -35.75
CA MET A 675 -7.69 -1.77 -36.19
C MET A 675 -7.36 -0.80 -35.06
N THR A 676 -6.11 -0.77 -34.61
CA THR A 676 -5.63 0.22 -33.64
C THR A 676 -4.98 1.40 -34.39
N ILE A 677 -5.39 2.63 -34.10
CA ILE A 677 -4.82 3.87 -34.65
C ILE A 677 -4.34 4.78 -33.51
N ALA A 678 -3.14 5.35 -33.65
CA ALA A 678 -2.58 6.30 -32.70
C ALA A 678 -3.19 7.71 -32.87
N CYS A 679 -3.40 8.37 -31.74
CA CYS A 679 -3.97 9.71 -31.66
C CYS A 679 -3.04 10.68 -30.92
N PHE A 680 -2.86 11.87 -31.49
CA PHE A 680 -1.99 12.91 -30.93
C PHE A 680 -2.77 14.21 -30.77
N LEU A 681 -2.82 14.75 -29.54
CA LEU A 681 -3.56 15.96 -29.23
C LEU A 681 -2.63 17.07 -28.74
N GLN A 682 -2.86 18.28 -29.25
CA GLN A 682 -2.34 19.52 -28.70
C GLN A 682 -3.51 20.36 -28.19
N ALA A 683 -3.49 20.73 -26.90
CA ALA A 683 -4.42 21.62 -26.25
C ALA A 683 -3.83 23.03 -26.09
N LYS A 684 -4.66 24.06 -26.27
CA LYS A 684 -4.31 25.47 -25.99
C LYS A 684 -5.47 26.20 -25.33
N LEU A 685 -5.36 26.42 -24.03
CA LEU A 685 -6.31 27.24 -23.26
C LEU A 685 -5.91 28.72 -23.34
N ALA A 686 -6.15 29.36 -24.48
CA ALA A 686 -5.73 30.75 -24.74
C ALA A 686 -6.71 31.49 -25.66
N VAL A 687 -6.84 32.80 -25.45
CA VAL A 687 -7.69 33.69 -26.27
C VAL A 687 -7.11 33.89 -27.68
N LYS A 688 -5.79 33.95 -27.79
CA LYS A 688 -5.05 33.98 -29.07
C LYS A 688 -4.01 32.88 -29.09
N VAL A 689 -3.91 32.16 -30.20
CA VAL A 689 -2.83 31.21 -30.48
C VAL A 689 -1.80 31.93 -31.34
N SER A 690 -0.69 32.39 -30.72
CA SER A 690 0.35 33.22 -31.36
C SER A 690 0.98 32.55 -32.59
N ASN A 691 1.09 31.22 -32.61
CA ASN A 691 1.60 30.47 -33.76
C ASN A 691 0.77 29.21 -34.06
N LYS A 692 -0.33 29.41 -34.81
CA LYS A 692 -1.23 28.34 -35.25
C LYS A 692 -0.50 27.22 -36.01
N ARG A 693 0.52 27.55 -36.80
CA ARG A 693 1.31 26.56 -37.54
C ARG A 693 2.13 25.67 -36.60
N SER A 694 2.77 26.26 -35.59
CA SER A 694 3.53 25.51 -34.59
C SER A 694 2.65 24.54 -33.81
N ALA A 695 1.45 24.95 -33.40
CA ALA A 695 0.51 24.09 -32.68
C ALA A 695 0.00 22.88 -33.50
N LYS A 696 0.05 22.96 -34.83
CA LYS A 696 -0.27 21.83 -35.71
C LYS A 696 0.92 20.90 -35.87
N MET A 697 2.12 21.46 -36.03
CA MET A 697 3.36 20.69 -36.21
C MET A 697 3.67 19.78 -35.03
N THR A 698 3.29 20.16 -33.80
CA THR A 698 3.55 19.36 -32.59
C THR A 698 2.79 18.04 -32.52
N THR A 699 1.75 17.86 -33.34
CA THR A 699 1.00 16.59 -33.44
C THR A 699 1.46 15.69 -34.58
N ILE A 700 2.41 16.16 -35.42
CA ILE A 700 2.93 15.41 -36.57
C ILE A 700 4.09 14.51 -36.10
N PRO A 701 3.99 13.17 -36.20
CA PRO A 701 5.04 12.26 -35.71
C PRO A 701 6.43 12.54 -36.27
N GLU A 702 6.53 12.95 -37.54
CA GLU A 702 7.79 13.29 -38.21
C GLU A 702 8.49 14.52 -37.61
N ALA A 703 7.72 15.38 -36.92
CA ALA A 703 8.19 16.58 -36.25
C ALA A 703 8.38 16.38 -34.72
N PHE A 704 8.12 15.18 -34.17
CA PHE A 704 8.40 14.93 -32.76
C PHE A 704 9.89 15.11 -32.46
N TYR A 705 10.19 15.65 -31.27
CA TYR A 705 11.55 15.96 -30.83
C TYR A 705 12.35 16.92 -31.74
N SER A 706 11.69 17.78 -32.52
CA SER A 706 12.37 18.67 -33.49
C SER A 706 12.66 20.09 -33.00
N ALA A 707 12.80 20.32 -31.68
CA ALA A 707 13.02 21.66 -31.11
C ALA A 707 14.30 22.35 -31.63
N LYS A 708 14.20 23.65 -31.93
CA LYS A 708 15.29 24.51 -32.44
C LYS A 708 16.50 24.51 -31.50
N GLY A 709 17.69 24.23 -32.04
CA GLY A 709 18.97 24.65 -31.44
C GLY A 709 19.78 23.61 -30.66
N LYS A 710 19.21 22.44 -30.32
CA LYS A 710 19.97 21.28 -29.84
C LYS A 710 19.40 20.05 -30.53
N THR A 711 20.25 19.10 -30.93
CA THR A 711 19.86 17.83 -31.51
C THR A 711 18.84 17.11 -30.61
N GLY A 712 17.55 17.40 -30.78
CA GLY A 712 16.51 16.51 -30.27
C GLY A 712 16.77 15.14 -30.89
N SER A 713 16.78 14.09 -30.06
CA SER A 713 17.45 12.86 -30.47
C SER A 713 16.69 12.27 -31.65
N VAL A 714 17.35 12.26 -32.82
CA VAL A 714 16.82 11.65 -34.04
C VAL A 714 16.46 10.18 -33.76
N GLU A 715 17.17 9.57 -32.82
CA GLU A 715 16.93 8.24 -32.26
C GLU A 715 15.55 8.10 -31.62
N GLU A 716 15.15 8.96 -30.67
CA GLU A 716 13.82 8.91 -30.05
C GLU A 716 12.70 9.06 -31.08
N ARG A 717 12.86 10.01 -32.02
CA ARG A 717 11.89 10.16 -33.10
C ARG A 717 11.80 8.89 -33.92
N ASN A 718 12.92 8.33 -34.37
CA ASN A 718 12.91 7.11 -35.17
C ASN A 718 12.29 5.93 -34.43
N LEU A 719 12.52 5.83 -33.12
CA LEU A 719 11.92 4.82 -32.27
C LEU A 719 10.40 4.98 -32.16
N VAL A 720 9.89 6.20 -31.96
CA VAL A 720 8.44 6.48 -32.03
C VAL A 720 7.87 6.05 -33.38
N LEU A 721 8.50 6.45 -34.47
CA LEU A 721 8.05 6.12 -35.82
C LEU A 721 7.99 4.61 -36.07
N GLN A 722 8.95 3.87 -35.52
CA GLN A 722 8.99 2.41 -35.58
C GLN A 722 7.85 1.78 -34.75
N GLN A 723 7.68 2.20 -33.50
CA GLN A 723 6.63 1.69 -32.61
C GLN A 723 5.22 1.92 -33.17
N LEU A 724 4.99 3.05 -33.84
CA LEU A 724 3.72 3.32 -34.52
C LEU A 724 3.46 2.35 -35.69
N VAL A 725 4.50 1.92 -36.40
CA VAL A 725 4.39 0.91 -37.46
C VAL A 725 4.09 -0.46 -36.84
N ASP A 726 4.78 -0.81 -35.76
CA ASP A 726 4.73 -2.15 -35.17
C ASP A 726 3.43 -2.38 -34.36
N GLY A 727 2.91 -1.35 -33.68
CA GLY A 727 1.79 -1.49 -32.72
C GLY A 727 0.48 -0.77 -33.05
N TYR A 728 0.48 0.15 -34.03
CA TYR A 728 -0.62 1.12 -34.22
C TYR A 728 -1.07 1.30 -35.67
N ASN A 729 -0.86 0.28 -36.51
CA ASN A 729 -1.28 0.27 -37.92
C ASN A 729 -0.99 1.59 -38.66
N ARG A 730 0.14 2.25 -38.38
CA ARG A 730 0.42 3.61 -38.89
C ARG A 730 0.29 3.76 -40.40
N ARG A 731 0.50 2.67 -41.15
CA ARG A 731 0.31 2.65 -42.62
C ARG A 731 -1.14 2.92 -43.03
N GLU A 732 -2.10 2.56 -42.18
CA GLU A 732 -3.53 2.82 -42.34
C GLU A 732 -3.94 4.23 -41.90
N GLY A 733 -3.13 4.87 -41.04
CA GLY A 733 -3.24 6.30 -40.75
C GLY A 733 -2.91 6.69 -39.32
N VAL A 734 -3.08 7.99 -39.04
CA VAL A 734 -3.04 8.58 -37.69
C VAL A 734 -4.16 9.61 -37.53
N ILE A 735 -4.54 9.89 -36.29
CA ILE A 735 -5.49 10.96 -35.97
C ILE A 735 -4.76 12.05 -35.18
N ARG A 736 -4.88 13.29 -35.63
CA ARG A 736 -4.32 14.48 -34.96
C ARG A 736 -5.45 15.37 -34.49
N ILE A 737 -5.33 15.93 -33.30
CA ILE A 737 -6.31 16.85 -32.71
C ILE A 737 -5.60 18.14 -32.31
N THR A 738 -6.05 19.26 -32.84
CA THR A 738 -5.70 20.59 -32.33
C THR A 738 -6.91 21.15 -31.63
N LEU A 739 -6.84 21.25 -30.32
CA LEU A 739 -7.90 21.80 -29.48
C LEU A 739 -7.44 23.16 -28.96
N ALA A 740 -8.17 24.23 -29.26
CA ALA A 740 -7.91 25.54 -28.66
C ALA A 740 -9.20 26.22 -28.22
N TYR A 741 -9.21 26.76 -27.01
CA TYR A 741 -10.36 27.49 -26.50
C TYR A 741 -9.89 28.65 -25.61
N PRO A 742 -10.51 29.84 -25.67
CA PRO A 742 -11.60 30.25 -26.57
C PRO A 742 -11.13 30.73 -27.96
N ALA A 743 -9.88 30.48 -28.33
CA ALA A 743 -9.38 30.85 -29.66
C ALA A 743 -10.22 30.24 -30.81
N LYS A 744 -10.26 30.96 -31.94
CA LYS A 744 -10.91 30.53 -33.19
C LYS A 744 -9.88 30.25 -34.29
N PHE A 745 -10.12 29.21 -35.08
CA PHE A 745 -9.42 28.92 -36.32
C PHE A 745 -10.30 29.30 -37.52
N SER A 746 -9.68 29.90 -38.53
CA SER A 746 -10.35 30.29 -39.78
C SER A 746 -10.37 29.18 -40.83
N GLU A 747 -9.73 28.05 -40.55
CA GLU A 747 -9.51 26.96 -41.50
C GLU A 747 -10.56 25.85 -41.36
N ALA A 748 -10.56 24.90 -42.30
CA ALA A 748 -11.43 23.74 -42.27
C ALA A 748 -11.29 22.96 -40.95
N LYS A 749 -12.43 22.71 -40.29
CA LYS A 749 -12.52 22.10 -38.96
C LYS A 749 -12.01 20.65 -38.92
N THR A 750 -12.04 19.95 -40.05
CA THR A 750 -11.44 18.62 -40.19
C THR A 750 -10.79 18.55 -41.57
N THR A 751 -9.59 17.99 -41.67
CA THR A 751 -8.84 17.85 -42.94
C THR A 751 -8.23 16.45 -43.04
N ILE A 752 -8.06 15.97 -44.27
CA ILE A 752 -7.39 14.70 -44.56
C ILE A 752 -6.25 15.01 -45.52
N SER A 753 -5.03 14.58 -45.16
CA SER A 753 -3.85 14.73 -46.01
C SER A 753 -3.11 13.40 -46.16
N ALA A 754 -2.37 13.24 -47.26
CA ALA A 754 -1.50 12.08 -47.47
C ALA A 754 -0.10 12.42 -46.96
N MET A 755 0.35 11.75 -45.89
CA MET A 755 1.64 12.02 -45.25
C MET A 755 2.72 11.02 -45.71
N PRO A 756 3.87 11.49 -46.23
CA PRO A 756 4.92 10.61 -46.75
C PRO A 756 5.70 9.89 -45.63
N ILE A 757 5.88 8.58 -45.76
CA ILE A 757 6.70 7.78 -44.83
C ILE A 757 8.19 8.03 -45.10
N ARG A 758 8.90 8.73 -44.21
CA ARG A 758 10.36 8.96 -44.32
C ARG A 758 11.14 7.64 -44.22
N ARG A 759 11.91 7.30 -45.27
CA ARG A 759 12.81 6.13 -45.33
C ARG A 759 14.15 6.38 -44.63
N SER A 760 14.79 5.31 -44.14
CA SER A 760 16.17 5.31 -43.69
C SER A 760 17.13 5.70 -44.85
N ALA A 761 18.31 6.24 -44.52
CA ALA A 761 19.27 6.76 -45.51
C ALA A 761 19.67 5.72 -46.60
N ARG A 762 19.62 4.42 -46.29
CA ARG A 762 19.93 3.33 -47.24
C ARG A 762 18.89 3.12 -48.35
N ALA A 763 17.65 3.57 -48.16
CA ALA A 763 16.54 3.32 -49.11
C ALA A 763 16.16 4.53 -49.98
N ARG A 764 16.98 5.61 -49.94
CA ARG A 764 16.87 6.79 -50.82
C ARG A 764 17.45 6.58 -52.22
N ALA A 765 18.11 5.44 -52.46
CA ALA A 765 18.79 5.15 -53.72
C ALA A 765 17.85 4.67 -54.85
N ASN A 766 16.60 4.29 -54.54
CA ASN A 766 15.63 3.84 -55.53
C ASN A 766 14.47 4.84 -55.60
N ASP A 767 14.36 5.51 -56.76
CA ASP A 767 13.46 6.60 -57.13
C ASP A 767 11.97 6.19 -57.16
N VAL A 768 11.45 5.72 -56.02
CA VAL A 768 10.06 5.32 -55.82
C VAL A 768 9.44 6.28 -54.82
N THR A 769 8.36 6.95 -55.21
CA THR A 769 7.55 7.82 -54.36
C THR A 769 7.30 7.16 -53.00
N PRO A 770 7.56 7.84 -51.86
CA PRO A 770 7.37 7.24 -50.56
C PRO A 770 5.90 6.82 -50.39
N PRO A 771 5.61 5.62 -49.86
CA PRO A 771 4.25 5.29 -49.47
C PRO A 771 3.74 6.35 -48.50
N ALA A 772 2.53 6.84 -48.72
CA ALA A 772 1.88 7.84 -47.87
C ALA A 772 0.75 7.18 -47.07
N TYR A 773 0.50 7.66 -45.86
CA TYR A 773 -0.62 7.20 -45.03
C TYR A 773 -1.66 8.32 -44.84
N PRO A 774 -2.94 7.97 -44.60
CA PRO A 774 -3.98 8.94 -44.25
C PRO A 774 -3.69 9.67 -42.93
N ASP A 775 -3.66 11.00 -42.97
CA ASP A 775 -3.54 11.86 -41.79
C ASP A 775 -4.85 12.63 -41.58
N VAL A 776 -5.64 12.18 -40.59
CA VAL A 776 -6.93 12.81 -40.24
C VAL A 776 -6.69 13.84 -39.15
N HIS A 777 -6.78 15.12 -39.50
CA HIS A 777 -6.55 16.21 -38.56
C HIS A 777 -7.85 16.95 -38.22
N ILE A 778 -8.21 16.90 -36.94
CA ILE A 778 -9.40 17.52 -36.35
C ILE A 778 -8.97 18.81 -35.64
N ILE A 779 -9.66 19.91 -35.93
CA ILE A 779 -9.51 21.20 -35.27
C ILE A 779 -10.77 21.47 -34.46
N ILE A 780 -10.61 21.56 -33.15
CA ILE A 780 -11.67 21.89 -32.21
C ILE A 780 -11.37 23.27 -31.65
N ASP A 781 -12.30 24.20 -31.84
CA ASP A 781 -12.17 25.61 -31.49
C ASP A 781 -13.48 26.13 -30.87
N ALA A 782 -13.54 27.43 -30.54
CA ALA A 782 -14.75 28.01 -29.96
C ALA A 782 -16.02 27.85 -30.83
N ASN A 783 -15.93 27.56 -32.13
CA ASN A 783 -17.08 27.40 -33.02
C ASN A 783 -17.64 25.98 -33.08
N ASN A 784 -16.95 24.98 -32.51
CA ASN A 784 -17.41 23.58 -32.50
C ASN A 784 -17.14 22.85 -31.18
N ILE A 785 -16.64 23.54 -30.15
CA ILE A 785 -16.37 22.95 -28.83
C ILE A 785 -17.58 22.24 -28.21
N GLY A 786 -18.80 22.74 -28.45
CA GLY A 786 -20.04 22.12 -27.95
C GLY A 786 -20.38 20.78 -28.63
N SER A 787 -19.75 20.44 -29.75
CA SER A 787 -19.81 19.09 -30.34
C SER A 787 -18.79 18.14 -29.73
N PHE A 788 -17.88 18.62 -28.87
CA PHE A 788 -16.82 17.83 -28.25
C PHE A 788 -17.01 17.70 -26.73
N ALA A 789 -17.21 18.82 -26.03
CA ALA A 789 -17.31 18.88 -24.58
C ALA A 789 -18.76 19.05 -24.11
N SER A 790 -19.07 18.61 -22.88
CA SER A 790 -20.40 18.82 -22.29
C SER A 790 -20.71 20.30 -22.09
N GLU A 791 -22.01 20.63 -22.01
CA GLU A 791 -22.47 22.00 -21.75
C GLU A 791 -21.85 22.57 -20.46
N ASP A 792 -21.80 21.78 -19.39
CA ASP A 792 -21.19 22.19 -18.12
C ASP A 792 -19.70 22.52 -18.25
N HIS A 793 -18.96 21.75 -19.06
CA HIS A 793 -17.54 21.98 -19.31
C HIS A 793 -17.35 23.29 -20.09
N VAL A 794 -18.12 23.50 -21.16
CA VAL A 794 -18.05 24.73 -21.95
C VAL A 794 -18.38 25.95 -21.08
N ARG A 795 -19.48 25.89 -20.31
CA ARG A 795 -19.89 26.97 -19.40
C ARG A 795 -18.83 27.27 -18.33
N PHE A 796 -18.15 26.25 -17.82
CA PHE A 796 -17.02 26.45 -16.91
C PHE A 796 -15.87 27.21 -17.57
N LEU A 797 -15.47 26.83 -18.79
CA LEU A 797 -14.39 27.50 -19.51
C LEU A 797 -14.74 28.95 -19.86
N GLU A 798 -15.99 29.24 -20.20
CA GLU A 798 -16.50 30.60 -20.42
C GLU A 798 -16.32 31.45 -19.15
N ASN A 799 -16.77 30.96 -17.99
CA ASN A 799 -16.60 31.64 -16.71
C ASN A 799 -15.13 31.78 -16.29
N LEU A 800 -14.31 30.78 -16.60
CA LEU A 800 -12.87 30.83 -16.33
C LEU A 800 -12.23 31.98 -17.13
N LYS A 801 -12.71 32.24 -18.35
CA LYS A 801 -12.12 33.22 -19.27
C LYS A 801 -12.87 34.56 -19.38
N SER A 802 -14.05 34.72 -18.79
CA SER A 802 -14.94 35.89 -18.91
C SER A 802 -14.29 37.27 -18.70
N ARG A 803 -13.41 37.45 -17.70
CA ARG A 803 -12.71 38.73 -17.46
C ARG A 803 -11.66 39.08 -18.54
N GLU A 804 -11.12 38.08 -19.24
CA GLU A 804 -10.26 38.31 -20.42
C GLU A 804 -11.12 38.70 -21.66
N PHE A 805 -12.43 38.47 -21.63
CA PHE A 805 -13.38 38.95 -22.64
C PHE A 805 -13.86 40.38 -22.36
N GLU A 806 -14.12 40.75 -21.10
CA GLU A 806 -14.61 42.10 -20.71
C GLU A 806 -13.60 43.22 -20.98
N HIS A 807 -12.30 42.99 -20.77
CA HIS A 807 -11.25 43.96 -21.14
C HIS A 807 -11.19 44.24 -22.65
N ARG A 808 -11.85 43.41 -23.46
CA ARG A 808 -11.78 43.43 -24.92
C ARG A 808 -12.91 44.24 -25.56
N ASP A 809 -14.09 44.28 -24.94
CA ASP A 809 -15.17 45.16 -25.38
C ASP A 809 -14.80 46.63 -25.13
N LEU A 810 -13.93 46.91 -24.13
CA LEU A 810 -13.37 48.24 -23.88
C LEU A 810 -12.24 48.63 -24.85
N GLU A 811 -11.46 47.67 -25.37
CA GLU A 811 -10.40 47.96 -26.35
C GLU A 811 -10.92 48.08 -27.80
N LEU A 812 -12.10 47.51 -28.11
CA LEU A 812 -12.74 47.64 -29.43
C LEU A 812 -13.59 48.91 -29.57
N ASP A 813 -13.94 49.58 -28.48
CA ASP A 813 -14.71 50.85 -28.47
C ASP A 813 -13.82 52.11 -28.52
N VAL A 814 -12.51 51.96 -28.38
CA VAL A 814 -11.56 53.07 -28.52
C VAL A 814 -10.92 53.00 -29.91
N GLY A 815 -11.74 53.29 -30.93
CA GLY A 815 -11.25 53.61 -32.25
C GLY A 815 -10.44 54.90 -32.20
N PHE A 816 -9.12 54.80 -32.35
CA PHE A 816 -8.30 55.94 -32.77
C PHE A 816 -7.88 55.73 -34.22
N SER A 817 -8.28 56.72 -35.01
CA SER A 817 -7.92 56.98 -36.39
C SER A 817 -6.44 56.81 -36.67
N GLU A 818 -6.13 56.11 -37.76
CA GLU A 818 -4.84 56.23 -38.44
C GLU A 818 -4.64 57.69 -38.87
N GLU A 819 -3.70 58.39 -38.25
CA GLU A 819 -2.99 59.49 -38.88
C GLU A 819 -1.55 59.04 -39.16
N GLU A 820 -1.20 59.10 -40.44
CA GLU A 820 0.16 59.01 -40.93
C GLU A 820 1.04 60.09 -40.30
N GLY A 821 2.21 59.71 -39.80
CA GLY A 821 3.18 60.64 -39.24
C GLY A 821 4.59 60.06 -39.28
N SER A 822 5.47 60.79 -39.97
CA SER A 822 6.88 60.53 -40.24
C SER A 822 7.74 60.27 -39.00
N GLY A 823 8.85 59.55 -39.20
CA GLY A 823 9.75 59.16 -38.12
C GLY A 823 10.69 60.23 -37.61
N GLU A 824 11.52 59.84 -36.65
CA GLU A 824 12.89 60.29 -36.42
C GLU A 824 13.51 59.51 -35.25
N ASP A 825 14.84 59.46 -35.28
CA ASP A 825 15.78 58.73 -34.43
C ASP A 825 15.86 59.24 -32.97
N GLY A 826 16.51 58.45 -32.10
CA GLY A 826 16.98 58.86 -30.76
C GLY A 826 16.93 57.68 -29.77
N GLU A 827 17.93 56.80 -29.70
CA GLU A 827 19.15 56.88 -28.88
C GLU A 827 18.92 56.97 -27.35
N GLU A 828 19.40 55.91 -26.69
CA GLU A 828 20.03 55.79 -25.37
C GLU A 828 19.57 56.67 -24.19
N THR A 829 19.13 56.00 -23.13
CA THR A 829 19.77 56.13 -21.80
C THR A 829 19.70 54.81 -21.05
N ASP A 830 20.88 54.30 -20.71
CA ASP A 830 21.17 53.32 -19.66
C ASP A 830 20.76 53.83 -18.26
N ASP A 831 20.87 52.92 -17.28
CA ASP A 831 20.73 53.03 -15.81
C ASP A 831 19.51 52.20 -15.32
N ASP A 832 19.62 51.22 -14.41
CA ASP A 832 20.76 50.75 -13.64
C ASP A 832 20.41 49.36 -13.08
N GLU A 833 21.42 48.51 -12.94
CA GLU A 833 21.33 47.15 -12.42
C GLU A 833 20.99 47.13 -10.93
N SER A 834 20.03 46.28 -10.53
CA SER A 834 20.03 45.70 -9.18
C SER A 834 19.62 44.23 -9.24
N THR A 835 20.61 43.40 -9.56
CA THR A 835 20.62 41.97 -9.31
C THR A 835 20.57 41.69 -7.81
N VAL A 836 19.46 41.13 -7.34
CA VAL A 836 19.42 40.37 -6.08
C VAL A 836 19.42 38.89 -6.45
N ASP A 837 20.63 38.32 -6.45
CA ASP A 837 20.84 36.88 -6.49
C ASP A 837 20.30 36.25 -5.20
N MET A 838 19.28 35.40 -5.33
CA MET A 838 19.00 34.34 -4.36
C MET A 838 19.33 33.01 -5.03
N GLU A 839 20.51 32.52 -4.70
CA GLU A 839 20.94 31.14 -4.89
C GLU A 839 19.90 30.19 -4.25
N LEU A 840 19.19 29.44 -5.09
CA LEU A 840 18.53 28.20 -4.70
C LEU A 840 19.41 27.06 -5.20
N ASP A 841 20.24 26.55 -4.31
CA ASP A 841 20.95 25.27 -4.47
C ASP A 841 19.93 24.13 -4.69
N VAL A 842 20.19 23.36 -5.74
CA VAL A 842 19.44 22.16 -6.17
C VAL A 842 20.15 20.89 -5.70
#